data_AF-A0A8H4RHI4-F1
#
_entry.id   AF-A0A8H4RHI4-F1
#
_cell.length_a   1.000
_cell.length_b   1.000
_cell.length_c   1.000
_cell.angle_alpha   90.00
_cell.angle_beta   90.00
_cell.angle_gamma   90.00
#
_symmetry.space_group_name_H-M   'P 1'
#
loop_
_entity.id
_entity.type
_entity.pdbx_description
1 polymer ?
#
loop_
_entity_poly.entity_id
_entity_poly.type
_entity_poly.pdbx_seq_one_letter_code
_entity_poly.pdbx_strand_id
1 'polypeptide(L)'
;MEDSRLSYDDVDETSESLLEKFTYDKPKRSSRALFYSLNRGSWGTSSSIDKTVYSPAQEAVNFERVRFNATLVIESPYNGEPGPEVDAAWHELLSYMNIAVSGSDLDRIGASSIPIPDQEGQYVAGLNVFHELHCLKRIRQYTWADYYHPNATEEDSRLNRLHADHCIDVLRQAILCHSDISLFTLEWSQAQSKPRANFSHEHTCVNWGAILAWARERSVPESTMKNLKHPILDCTSKIDQYGEKGVKKDLDDRCESISKTLPGAASYELTSKLDLWSLFQSQNVPRCVVLPTNAEEVAVILGAARTHECQFAVLAGGTSPNKHASNIEGGITISMHRMKNVEVVDSEMLHVQAGAGSLWADVYRELDMRNMSATGTRNGLTGVTGSILGGGISFFSQQNGWACDTVVRFEVVLANSSIAQISHLSHPELFFALRGGGNNFGIVTRVTFEAFRNPPSWYTFQLWEMSVRGTVFQRLHNHTLRMPKGVCQIAVTLGWHTPTKKFVISERMVSSERPYLPDSLPFPGSHEGNHSSPAVATTVYNQPVLKMSQKMDFLNPPGYYNYFGTHTVKSDDKAHMLIAKIFLEEAEAVVDVNDLKLYIVYNPLTIETIQKMGLRGGNCLGINEHDGPLTIVNINMHWRNPSDTPRMRSLMKNLLRRFQVTTKEMEMFHPYIFQNHAFEEQDVFSGYGKDNLLKLRKVRKQVDPNGVFQKLQPGYFKIGEVKEDNENYKSEL
;
A
#
# COMPACT_ATOMS: atom_id res chain seq x y z
N MET A 1 -5.00 18.15 56.59
CA MET A 1 -6.22 18.98 56.53
C MET A 1 -6.91 18.55 55.26
N GLU A 2 -8.06 17.93 55.17
CA GLU A 2 -9.16 17.43 56.03
C GLU A 2 -9.94 16.57 55.00
N ASP A 3 -9.99 15.25 55.11
CA ASP A 3 -11.03 14.49 55.80
C ASP A 3 -12.46 15.02 55.63
N SER A 4 -13.29 14.30 54.87
CA SER A 4 -14.72 14.15 55.21
C SER A 4 -15.33 12.97 54.48
N ARG A 5 -15.51 11.88 55.22
CA ARG A 5 -16.54 10.85 55.03
C ARG A 5 -17.96 11.46 55.13
N LEU A 6 -18.94 10.67 54.69
CA LEU A 6 -20.39 10.62 55.00
C LEU A 6 -21.21 10.62 53.70
N SER A 7 -22.29 9.88 53.51
CA SER A 7 -22.95 8.80 54.27
C SER A 7 -23.95 8.12 53.34
N TYR A 8 -24.28 6.87 53.67
CA TYR A 8 -25.43 6.13 53.18
C TYR A 8 -26.75 6.73 53.71
N ASP A 9 -27.85 6.34 53.07
CA ASP A 9 -29.28 6.53 53.40
C ASP A 9 -29.99 7.73 52.75
N ASP A 10 -30.76 7.46 51.70
CA ASP A 10 -32.23 7.53 51.80
C ASP A 10 -32.91 6.69 50.70
N VAL A 11 -33.92 5.95 51.14
CA VAL A 11 -34.83 5.08 50.39
C VAL A 11 -35.98 5.93 49.86
N ASP A 12 -36.41 5.72 48.62
CA ASP A 12 -37.85 5.78 48.35
C ASP A 12 -38.27 4.88 47.17
N GLU A 13 -39.40 4.22 47.38
CA GLU A 13 -40.02 3.20 46.55
C GLU A 13 -40.74 3.79 45.33
N THR A 14 -41.12 2.87 44.43
CA THR A 14 -42.20 2.95 43.42
C THR A 14 -41.84 3.48 42.03
N SER A 15 -41.76 2.56 41.05
CA SER A 15 -42.79 2.46 40.01
C SER A 15 -42.47 1.31 39.03
N GLU A 16 -43.26 0.24 39.12
CA GLU A 16 -43.48 -0.69 38.00
C GLU A 16 -44.05 0.06 36.79
N SER A 17 -43.59 -0.26 35.58
CA SER A 17 -44.43 -0.56 34.41
C SER A 17 -43.64 -0.41 33.11
N LEU A 18 -44.13 -1.14 32.08
CA LEU A 18 -43.78 -1.06 30.66
C LEU A 18 -42.86 -2.16 30.11
N LEU A 19 -43.20 -3.41 30.44
CA LEU A 19 -43.18 -4.51 29.48
C LEU A 19 -44.51 -4.48 28.70
N GLU A 20 -44.47 -4.13 27.41
CA GLU A 20 -45.29 -4.68 26.31
C GLU A 20 -45.23 -3.76 25.08
N LYS A 21 -44.70 -4.28 23.97
CA LYS A 21 -45.16 -4.07 22.59
C LYS A 21 -44.25 -4.84 21.64
N PHE A 22 -44.75 -5.91 21.03
CA PHE A 22 -44.84 -6.11 19.58
C PHE A 22 -45.40 -7.52 19.29
N THR A 23 -46.64 -7.54 18.83
CA THR A 23 -47.45 -8.67 18.36
C THR A 23 -47.28 -8.91 16.85
N TYR A 24 -47.36 -10.18 16.41
CA TYR A 24 -47.94 -10.75 15.14
C TYR A 24 -47.30 -12.14 14.90
N ASP A 25 -47.91 -13.24 14.44
CA ASP A 25 -49.27 -13.66 14.08
C ASP A 25 -49.26 -15.21 13.95
N LYS A 26 -50.38 -15.91 14.21
CA LYS A 26 -50.51 -17.39 14.10
C LYS A 26 -51.36 -17.78 12.89
N PRO A 27 -51.01 -18.83 12.11
CA PRO A 27 -51.97 -19.48 11.23
C PRO A 27 -52.57 -20.78 11.82
N LYS A 28 -53.91 -20.75 11.93
CA LYS A 28 -54.95 -21.79 11.78
C LYS A 28 -54.62 -23.29 11.99
N ARG A 29 -55.32 -23.87 12.98
CA ARG A 29 -55.61 -25.32 13.12
C ARG A 29 -56.60 -25.80 12.06
N SER A 30 -56.32 -26.96 11.48
CA SER A 30 -57.27 -27.85 10.79
C SER A 30 -57.38 -29.14 11.61
N SER A 31 -58.60 -29.49 11.98
CA SER A 31 -58.98 -30.67 12.75
C SER A 31 -59.40 -31.82 11.85
N ARG A 32 -58.81 -33.01 12.05
CA ARG A 32 -59.47 -34.30 11.76
C ARG A 32 -59.04 -35.34 12.79
N ALA A 33 -60.05 -35.97 13.38
CA ALA A 33 -60.00 -36.91 14.48
C ALA A 33 -59.97 -38.38 14.00
N LEU A 34 -59.82 -39.29 14.98
CA LEU A 34 -60.18 -40.73 15.02
C LEU A 34 -59.04 -41.72 14.65
N PHE A 35 -58.74 -42.82 15.34
CA PHE A 35 -59.41 -43.63 16.39
C PHE A 35 -58.36 -44.42 17.24
N TYR A 36 -58.59 -44.48 18.57
CA TYR A 36 -58.36 -45.56 19.58
C TYR A 36 -57.19 -46.58 19.49
N SER A 37 -56.46 -46.78 20.60
CA SER A 37 -56.73 -47.87 21.57
C SER A 37 -55.92 -47.73 22.88
N LEU A 38 -56.48 -48.28 23.96
CA LEU A 38 -56.00 -48.29 25.35
C LEU A 38 -54.70 -49.10 25.53
N ASN A 39 -53.79 -48.65 26.40
CA ASN A 39 -53.22 -49.58 27.39
C ASN A 39 -52.63 -48.88 28.63
N ARG A 40 -52.85 -49.52 29.78
CA ARG A 40 -52.46 -49.11 31.12
C ARG A 40 -50.95 -49.25 31.33
N GLY A 41 -50.38 -48.25 32.01
CA GLY A 41 -49.28 -48.35 32.98
C GLY A 41 -48.08 -49.26 32.66
N SER A 42 -46.98 -48.65 32.24
CA SER A 42 -45.66 -49.02 32.74
C SER A 42 -44.90 -47.73 33.09
N TRP A 43 -44.29 -47.72 34.27
CA TRP A 43 -43.34 -46.70 34.68
C TRP A 43 -42.11 -46.80 33.79
N GLY A 44 -42.00 -45.90 32.81
CA GLY A 44 -40.82 -45.72 31.98
C GLY A 44 -40.17 -44.38 32.36
N THR A 45 -38.95 -44.43 32.84
CA THR A 45 -38.06 -43.30 33.11
C THR A 45 -38.13 -42.25 32.00
N SER A 46 -38.76 -41.11 32.27
CA SER A 46 -38.57 -39.90 31.47
C SER A 46 -37.12 -39.46 31.69
N SER A 47 -36.24 -39.80 30.75
CA SER A 47 -34.87 -39.31 30.74
C SER A 47 -34.90 -37.80 30.59
N SER A 48 -34.23 -37.10 31.49
CA SER A 48 -33.99 -35.66 31.56
C SER A 48 -33.25 -35.04 30.35
N ILE A 49 -33.11 -35.76 29.25
CA ILE A 49 -32.32 -35.37 28.07
C ILE A 49 -33.05 -34.31 27.22
N ASP A 50 -34.38 -34.24 27.32
CA ASP A 50 -35.22 -33.36 26.47
C ASP A 50 -35.20 -31.86 26.85
N LYS A 51 -34.28 -31.45 27.74
CA LYS A 51 -34.07 -30.05 28.16
C LYS A 51 -32.66 -29.52 27.91
N THR A 52 -31.80 -30.29 27.25
CA THR A 52 -30.38 -29.92 27.03
C THR A 52 -30.14 -29.46 25.59
N VAL A 53 -29.24 -28.49 25.39
CA VAL A 53 -28.81 -28.05 24.07
C VAL A 53 -28.10 -29.21 23.36
N TYR A 54 -28.42 -29.45 22.09
CA TYR A 54 -27.77 -30.53 21.34
C TYR A 54 -26.27 -30.29 21.22
N SER A 55 -25.48 -31.32 21.53
CA SER A 55 -24.04 -31.39 21.29
C SER A 55 -23.67 -32.81 20.85
N PRO A 56 -22.76 -32.99 19.88
CA PRO A 56 -22.27 -34.33 19.54
C PRO A 56 -21.52 -35.00 20.72
N ALA A 57 -21.05 -34.21 21.71
CA ALA A 57 -20.42 -34.73 22.93
C ALA A 57 -21.43 -35.26 23.97
N GLN A 58 -22.73 -35.16 23.72
CA GLN A 58 -23.76 -35.57 24.69
C GLN A 58 -23.64 -37.05 25.10
N GLU A 59 -23.15 -37.91 24.20
CA GLU A 59 -22.89 -39.32 24.47
C GLU A 59 -21.77 -39.55 25.50
N ALA A 60 -20.87 -38.58 25.67
CA ALA A 60 -19.77 -38.62 26.63
C ALA A 60 -20.11 -37.93 27.96
N VAL A 61 -21.28 -37.28 28.07
CA VAL A 61 -21.70 -36.59 29.29
C VAL A 61 -22.19 -37.61 30.32
N ASN A 62 -21.35 -37.87 31.32
CA ASN A 62 -21.73 -38.55 32.55
C ASN A 62 -21.47 -37.62 33.74
N PHE A 63 -22.43 -37.56 34.66
CA PHE A 63 -22.30 -36.74 35.86
C PHE A 63 -21.65 -37.52 37.00
N GLU A 64 -20.76 -36.86 37.73
CA GLU A 64 -20.15 -37.38 38.94
C GLU A 64 -20.23 -36.36 40.08
N ARG A 65 -20.26 -36.87 41.31
CA ARG A 65 -20.14 -36.03 42.50
C ARG A 65 -18.66 -35.82 42.79
N VAL A 66 -18.24 -34.57 42.75
CA VAL A 66 -16.87 -34.18 43.07
C VAL A 66 -16.92 -33.23 44.26
N ARG A 67 -16.03 -33.44 45.21
CA ARG A 67 -15.82 -32.50 46.30
C ARG A 67 -14.71 -31.53 45.91
N PHE A 68 -15.02 -30.24 45.85
CA PHE A 68 -14.01 -29.24 45.51
C PHE A 68 -13.08 -28.96 46.69
N ASN A 69 -11.82 -28.68 46.40
CA ASN A 69 -10.89 -28.08 47.35
C ASN A 69 -10.80 -26.59 47.04
N ALA A 70 -11.49 -25.76 47.82
CA ALA A 70 -11.52 -24.30 47.64
C ALA A 70 -10.73 -23.56 48.75
N THR A 71 -9.68 -24.20 49.28
CA THR A 71 -8.80 -23.56 50.26
C THR A 71 -7.97 -22.44 49.61
N LEU A 72 -7.69 -21.38 50.37
CA LEU A 72 -6.94 -20.19 49.89
C LEU A 72 -5.51 -20.54 49.46
N VAL A 73 -4.95 -21.64 49.97
CA VAL A 73 -3.63 -22.16 49.62
C VAL A 73 -3.87 -23.57 49.09
N ILE A 74 -3.88 -23.71 47.77
CA ILE A 74 -4.08 -24.97 47.07
C ILE A 74 -2.91 -25.18 46.10
N GLU A 75 -2.28 -26.35 46.15
CA GLU A 75 -1.31 -26.76 45.14
C GLU A 75 -2.06 -27.35 43.94
N SER A 76 -1.86 -26.77 42.75
CA SER A 76 -2.43 -27.24 41.50
C SER A 76 -1.40 -27.10 40.39
N PRO A 77 -1.32 -28.04 39.44
CA PRO A 77 -0.46 -27.88 38.27
C PRO A 77 -0.85 -26.66 37.39
N TYR A 78 -2.02 -26.05 37.65
CA TYR A 78 -2.55 -24.92 36.89
C TYR A 78 -2.41 -23.56 37.62
N ASN A 79 -1.90 -23.52 38.86
CA ASN A 79 -1.75 -22.29 39.66
C ASN A 79 -0.30 -22.04 40.13
N GLY A 80 -0.07 -20.89 40.76
CA GLY A 80 1.28 -20.45 41.17
C GLY A 80 1.99 -19.55 40.15
N GLU A 81 3.25 -19.22 40.44
CA GLU A 81 4.10 -18.38 39.59
C GLU A 81 4.23 -18.97 38.18
N PRO A 82 4.30 -18.13 37.13
CA PRO A 82 4.47 -18.61 35.76
C PRO A 82 5.83 -19.29 35.57
N GLY A 83 5.83 -20.41 34.84
CA GLY A 83 7.03 -21.22 34.58
C GLY A 83 6.73 -22.39 33.64
N PRO A 84 7.78 -23.10 33.15
CA PRO A 84 7.63 -24.11 32.10
C PRO A 84 6.63 -25.24 32.42
N GLU A 85 6.58 -25.68 33.67
CA GLU A 85 5.70 -26.77 34.11
C GLU A 85 4.22 -26.35 34.11
N VAL A 86 3.93 -25.16 34.64
CA VAL A 86 2.57 -24.58 34.65
C VAL A 86 2.11 -24.25 33.23
N ASP A 87 3.01 -23.71 32.40
CA ASP A 87 2.72 -23.42 30.99
C ASP A 87 2.44 -24.69 30.19
N ALA A 88 3.19 -25.77 30.44
CA ALA A 88 2.96 -27.07 29.83
C ALA A 88 1.61 -27.66 30.25
N ALA A 89 1.25 -27.59 31.54
CA ALA A 89 -0.04 -28.05 32.03
C ALA A 89 -1.21 -27.30 31.36
N TRP A 90 -1.12 -25.97 31.26
CA TRP A 90 -2.10 -25.14 30.56
C TRP A 90 -2.11 -25.31 29.04
N HIS A 91 -1.00 -25.78 28.44
CA HIS A 91 -0.95 -26.13 27.03
C HIS A 91 -1.66 -27.48 26.80
N GLU A 92 -1.31 -28.49 27.59
CA GLU A 92 -1.90 -29.83 27.54
C GLU A 92 -3.42 -29.81 27.74
N LEU A 93 -3.91 -29.00 28.68
CA LEU A 93 -5.33 -28.86 28.97
C LEU A 93 -6.17 -28.37 27.77
N LEU A 94 -5.55 -27.64 26.84
CA LEU A 94 -6.22 -27.05 25.66
C LEU A 94 -5.84 -27.73 24.34
N SER A 95 -4.99 -28.78 24.38
CA SER A 95 -4.45 -29.44 23.18
C SER A 95 -5.50 -29.98 22.21
N TYR A 96 -6.70 -30.30 22.70
CA TYR A 96 -7.78 -30.93 21.92
C TYR A 96 -8.98 -30.01 21.71
N MET A 97 -8.77 -28.69 21.76
CA MET A 97 -9.85 -27.71 21.63
C MET A 97 -10.50 -27.68 20.24
N ASN A 98 -9.75 -28.06 19.20
CA ASN A 98 -10.25 -28.15 17.83
C ASN A 98 -10.62 -29.61 17.52
N ILE A 99 -11.89 -29.84 17.20
CA ILE A 99 -12.46 -31.16 16.91
C ILE A 99 -13.09 -31.19 15.51
N ALA A 100 -13.19 -32.37 14.91
CA ALA A 100 -13.95 -32.63 13.70
C ALA A 100 -15.40 -32.98 14.08
N VAL A 101 -16.36 -32.36 13.39
CA VAL A 101 -17.80 -32.64 13.49
C VAL A 101 -18.40 -32.85 12.09
N SER A 102 -19.49 -33.60 12.02
CA SER A 102 -20.17 -33.86 10.75
C SER A 102 -21.03 -32.68 10.29
N GLY A 103 -21.31 -32.58 8.99
CA GLY A 103 -22.29 -31.62 8.47
C GLY A 103 -23.67 -31.77 9.14
N SER A 104 -24.09 -33.01 9.42
CA SER A 104 -25.35 -33.27 10.14
C SER A 104 -25.35 -32.76 11.59
N ASP A 105 -24.20 -32.67 12.26
CA ASP A 105 -24.12 -32.07 13.60
C ASP A 105 -24.34 -30.57 13.55
N LEU A 106 -23.79 -29.91 12.52
CA LEU A 106 -23.95 -28.48 12.27
C LEU A 106 -25.39 -28.11 11.88
N ASP A 107 -26.04 -28.92 11.05
CA ASP A 107 -27.45 -28.73 10.66
C ASP A 107 -28.38 -28.75 11.88
N ARG A 108 -28.13 -29.63 12.87
CA ARG A 108 -28.95 -29.77 14.08
C ARG A 108 -28.86 -28.58 15.03
N ILE A 109 -27.77 -27.81 14.97
CA ILE A 109 -27.60 -26.57 15.73
C ILE A 109 -27.83 -25.32 14.89
N GLY A 110 -28.16 -25.47 13.60
CA GLY A 110 -28.38 -24.35 12.68
C GLY A 110 -27.14 -23.49 12.46
N ALA A 111 -25.94 -24.08 12.51
CA ALA A 111 -24.66 -23.39 12.34
C ALA A 111 -23.90 -23.89 11.10
N SER A 112 -22.87 -23.17 10.70
CA SER A 112 -21.91 -23.59 9.68
C SER A 112 -20.49 -23.50 10.22
N SER A 113 -19.57 -24.25 9.63
CA SER A 113 -18.15 -24.18 9.99
C SER A 113 -17.22 -24.50 8.82
N ILE A 114 -15.91 -24.45 9.05
CA ILE A 114 -14.87 -24.61 8.04
C ILE A 114 -14.66 -26.09 7.72
N PRO A 115 -14.78 -26.53 6.45
CA PRO A 115 -14.51 -27.91 6.06
C PRO A 115 -13.02 -28.25 6.27
N ILE A 116 -12.75 -29.48 6.71
CA ILE A 116 -11.39 -29.97 6.91
C ILE A 116 -10.83 -30.46 5.55
N PRO A 117 -9.64 -29.99 5.10
CA PRO A 117 -9.02 -30.48 3.88
C PRO A 117 -8.87 -32.01 3.89
N ASP A 118 -9.14 -32.64 2.75
CA ASP A 118 -9.03 -34.09 2.53
C ASP A 118 -9.95 -34.96 3.43
N GLN A 119 -10.94 -34.37 4.11
CA GLN A 119 -11.94 -35.08 4.91
C GLN A 119 -13.36 -34.64 4.52
N GLU A 120 -13.90 -35.28 3.48
CA GLU A 120 -15.21 -34.93 2.92
C GLU A 120 -16.34 -35.05 3.97
N GLY A 121 -17.13 -33.99 4.12
CA GLY A 121 -18.25 -33.92 5.07
C GLY A 121 -17.87 -33.65 6.53
N GLN A 122 -16.59 -33.43 6.84
CA GLN A 122 -16.10 -33.08 8.18
C GLN A 122 -15.74 -31.58 8.27
N TYR A 123 -16.05 -31.00 9.43
CA TYR A 123 -15.89 -29.57 9.69
C TYR A 123 -15.20 -29.35 11.03
N VAL A 124 -14.41 -28.28 11.15
CA VAL A 124 -13.74 -27.92 12.41
C VAL A 124 -14.76 -27.32 13.39
N ALA A 125 -14.72 -27.68 14.66
CA ALA A 125 -15.48 -27.04 15.73
C ALA A 125 -14.68 -27.08 17.05
N GLY A 126 -15.26 -26.59 18.14
CA GLY A 126 -14.72 -26.74 19.49
C GLY A 126 -15.85 -26.86 20.51
N LEU A 127 -15.59 -27.52 21.63
CA LEU A 127 -16.53 -27.51 22.76
C LEU A 127 -16.34 -26.22 23.57
N ASN A 128 -17.44 -25.60 23.99
CA ASN A 128 -17.39 -24.33 24.74
C ASN A 128 -16.56 -24.40 26.03
N VAL A 129 -16.50 -25.55 26.70
CA VAL A 129 -15.64 -25.75 27.87
C VAL A 129 -14.15 -25.47 27.58
N PHE A 130 -13.64 -25.79 26.38
CA PHE A 130 -12.27 -25.44 26.01
C PHE A 130 -12.10 -23.94 25.74
N HIS A 131 -13.15 -23.27 25.24
CA HIS A 131 -13.16 -21.82 25.10
C HIS A 131 -13.19 -21.12 26.47
N GLU A 132 -14.00 -21.61 27.41
CA GLU A 132 -14.03 -21.14 28.80
C GLU A 132 -12.67 -21.30 29.48
N LEU A 133 -12.03 -22.47 29.35
CA LEU A 133 -10.69 -22.73 29.86
C LEU A 133 -9.62 -21.85 29.17
N HIS A 134 -9.77 -21.58 27.87
CA HIS A 134 -8.91 -20.64 27.15
C HIS A 134 -9.07 -19.21 27.69
N CYS A 135 -10.30 -18.74 27.94
CA CYS A 135 -10.57 -17.44 28.55
C CYS A 135 -9.93 -17.34 29.95
N LEU A 136 -10.04 -18.39 30.76
CA LEU A 136 -9.41 -18.44 32.08
C LEU A 136 -7.87 -18.37 31.98
N LYS A 137 -7.27 -19.09 31.03
CA LYS A 137 -5.83 -19.00 30.74
C LYS A 137 -5.41 -17.58 30.34
N ARG A 138 -6.19 -16.89 29.51
CA ARG A 138 -5.91 -15.50 29.08
C ARG A 138 -5.99 -14.52 30.25
N ILE A 139 -6.97 -14.66 31.15
CA ILE A 139 -7.05 -13.85 32.37
C ILE A 139 -5.83 -14.09 33.26
N ARG A 140 -5.38 -15.35 33.41
CA ARG A 140 -4.15 -15.67 34.13
C ARG A 140 -2.93 -14.97 33.51
N GLN A 141 -2.78 -15.03 32.19
CA GLN A 141 -1.69 -14.35 31.49
C GLN A 141 -1.73 -12.82 31.69
N TYR A 142 -2.93 -12.23 31.73
CA TYR A 142 -3.11 -10.82 32.04
C TYR A 142 -2.69 -10.48 33.48
N THR A 143 -2.99 -11.33 34.47
CA THR A 143 -2.57 -11.11 35.88
C THR A 143 -1.05 -11.25 36.09
N TRP A 144 -0.34 -11.87 35.15
CA TRP A 144 1.11 -12.04 35.15
C TRP A 144 1.76 -11.36 33.92
N ALA A 145 1.30 -10.16 33.61
CA ALA A 145 1.72 -9.43 32.41
C ALA A 145 3.25 -9.25 32.29
N ASP A 146 3.95 -9.03 33.41
CA ASP A 146 5.41 -8.85 33.40
C ASP A 146 6.18 -10.06 32.86
N TYR A 147 5.63 -11.27 33.04
CA TYR A 147 6.23 -12.51 32.54
C TYR A 147 5.78 -12.84 31.11
N TYR A 148 4.48 -12.73 30.83
CA TYR A 148 3.93 -13.12 29.52
C TYR A 148 4.02 -12.03 28.46
N HIS A 149 4.17 -10.78 28.87
CA HIS A 149 4.15 -9.59 28.02
C HIS A 149 5.22 -8.55 28.43
N PRO A 150 6.51 -8.95 28.59
CA PRO A 150 7.57 -8.09 29.15
C PRO A 150 7.89 -6.84 28.30
N ASN A 151 7.50 -6.84 27.03
CA ASN A 151 7.77 -5.77 26.06
C ASN A 151 6.49 -5.19 25.43
N ALA A 152 5.33 -5.32 26.08
CA ALA A 152 4.07 -4.83 25.54
C ALA A 152 4.09 -3.31 25.34
N THR A 153 3.67 -2.86 24.16
CA THR A 153 3.40 -1.44 23.89
C THR A 153 2.08 -1.01 24.55
N GLU A 154 1.84 0.30 24.64
CA GLU A 154 0.61 0.84 25.22
C GLU A 154 -0.66 0.32 24.51
N GLU A 155 -0.58 0.09 23.20
CA GLU A 155 -1.66 -0.52 22.43
C GLU A 155 -1.83 -2.02 22.71
N ASP A 156 -0.73 -2.76 22.91
CA ASP A 156 -0.79 -4.17 23.31
C ASP A 156 -1.45 -4.32 24.68
N SER A 157 -1.14 -3.43 25.62
CA SER A 157 -1.79 -3.38 26.94
C SER A 157 -3.29 -3.07 26.83
N ARG A 158 -3.68 -2.15 25.94
CA ARG A 158 -5.09 -1.82 25.67
C ARG A 158 -5.85 -2.99 25.07
N LEU A 159 -5.28 -3.69 24.09
CA LEU A 159 -5.87 -4.88 23.47
C LEU A 159 -5.94 -6.05 24.44
N ASN A 160 -4.94 -6.23 25.30
CA ASN A 160 -4.96 -7.24 26.36
C ASN A 160 -6.05 -6.95 27.39
N ARG A 161 -6.30 -5.67 27.73
CA ARG A 161 -7.41 -5.27 28.60
C ARG A 161 -8.77 -5.58 27.99
N LEU A 162 -8.98 -5.22 26.72
CA LEU A 162 -10.22 -5.50 26.00
C LEU A 162 -10.50 -7.00 25.91
N HIS A 163 -9.48 -7.81 25.60
CA HIS A 163 -9.62 -9.26 25.63
C HIS A 163 -9.93 -9.80 27.03
N ALA A 164 -9.30 -9.26 28.08
CA ALA A 164 -9.60 -9.67 29.45
C ALA A 164 -11.06 -9.35 29.84
N ASP A 165 -11.60 -8.19 29.45
CA ASP A 165 -13.02 -7.86 29.68
C ASP A 165 -13.97 -8.79 28.91
N HIS A 166 -13.66 -9.06 27.64
CA HIS A 166 -14.39 -10.06 26.86
C HIS A 166 -14.38 -11.44 27.54
N CYS A 167 -13.20 -11.90 28.00
CA CYS A 167 -13.05 -13.19 28.68
C CYS A 167 -13.82 -13.26 30.01
N ILE A 168 -13.82 -12.17 30.80
CA ILE A 168 -14.59 -12.08 32.05
C ILE A 168 -16.08 -12.23 31.77
N ASP A 169 -16.60 -11.56 30.73
CA ASP A 169 -18.03 -11.66 30.40
C ASP A 169 -18.41 -13.03 29.83
N VAL A 170 -17.56 -13.65 29.00
CA VAL A 170 -17.77 -15.04 28.52
C VAL A 170 -17.83 -16.03 29.70
N LEU A 171 -16.89 -15.93 30.65
CA LEU A 171 -16.90 -16.76 31.86
C LEU A 171 -18.12 -16.49 32.76
N ARG A 172 -18.53 -15.23 32.92
CA ARG A 172 -19.76 -14.88 33.64
C ARG A 172 -20.99 -15.53 32.99
N GLN A 173 -21.12 -15.43 31.67
CA GLN A 173 -22.23 -16.05 30.92
C GLN A 173 -22.21 -17.58 31.06
N ALA A 174 -21.03 -18.20 30.98
CA ALA A 174 -20.86 -19.64 31.16
C ALA A 174 -21.24 -20.10 32.58
N ILE A 175 -20.82 -19.37 33.62
CA ILE A 175 -21.17 -19.64 35.02
C ILE A 175 -22.68 -19.53 35.24
N LEU A 176 -23.34 -18.51 34.66
CA LEU A 176 -24.79 -18.38 34.75
C LEU A 176 -25.52 -19.50 33.99
N CYS A 177 -24.99 -19.93 32.83
CA CYS A 177 -25.56 -21.01 32.02
C CYS A 177 -25.47 -22.37 32.72
N HIS A 178 -24.32 -22.67 33.34
CA HIS A 178 -24.05 -23.92 34.05
C HIS A 178 -24.20 -23.77 35.57
N SER A 179 -25.07 -22.84 36.01
CA SER A 179 -25.20 -22.40 37.41
C SER A 179 -25.09 -23.56 38.40
N ASP A 180 -24.05 -23.50 39.22
CA ASP A 180 -23.86 -24.44 40.30
C ASP A 180 -24.80 -24.07 41.46
N ILE A 181 -25.84 -24.88 41.64
CA ILE A 181 -26.84 -24.69 42.70
C ILE A 181 -26.44 -25.34 44.03
N SER A 182 -25.22 -25.88 44.13
CA SER A 182 -24.69 -26.38 45.41
C SER A 182 -24.60 -25.24 46.42
N LEU A 183 -24.94 -25.57 47.67
CA LEU A 183 -24.90 -24.61 48.76
C LEU A 183 -23.46 -24.47 49.25
N PHE A 184 -22.95 -23.25 49.33
CA PHE A 184 -21.81 -22.95 50.21
C PHE A 184 -22.34 -22.67 51.62
N THR A 185 -21.54 -22.97 52.63
CA THR A 185 -21.90 -22.73 54.04
C THR A 185 -21.00 -21.68 54.66
N LEU A 186 -21.34 -21.19 55.84
CA LEU A 186 -20.53 -20.25 56.60
C LEU A 186 -19.97 -20.96 57.84
N GLU A 187 -18.67 -20.83 58.09
CA GLU A 187 -17.99 -21.43 59.23
C GLU A 187 -17.27 -20.38 60.08
N TRP A 188 -17.16 -20.65 61.38
CA TRP A 188 -16.42 -19.78 62.31
C TRP A 188 -14.93 -20.11 62.24
N SER A 189 -14.11 -19.12 61.89
CA SER A 189 -12.65 -19.23 61.93
C SER A 189 -12.11 -18.58 63.21
N GLN A 190 -11.20 -19.26 63.92
CA GLN A 190 -10.51 -18.65 65.07
C GLN A 190 -9.59 -17.47 64.68
N ALA A 191 -9.28 -17.33 63.39
CA ALA A 191 -8.38 -16.30 62.87
C ALA A 191 -9.09 -15.01 62.44
N GLN A 192 -10.43 -14.98 62.42
CA GLN A 192 -11.20 -13.83 61.90
C GLN A 192 -12.45 -13.58 62.75
N SER A 193 -12.80 -12.32 62.98
CA SER A 193 -13.98 -11.91 63.77
C SER A 193 -15.30 -11.97 63.00
N LYS A 194 -15.28 -12.47 61.76
CA LYS A 194 -16.44 -12.62 60.86
C LYS A 194 -16.53 -14.07 60.38
N PRO A 195 -17.73 -14.61 60.13
CA PRO A 195 -17.88 -15.94 59.55
C PRO A 195 -17.23 -15.99 58.17
N ARG A 196 -16.47 -17.05 57.91
CA ARG A 196 -15.81 -17.31 56.63
C ARG A 196 -16.69 -18.23 55.80
N ALA A 197 -16.85 -17.95 54.50
CA ALA A 197 -17.54 -18.86 53.61
C ALA A 197 -16.70 -20.11 53.32
N ASN A 198 -17.31 -21.28 53.47
CA ASN A 198 -16.79 -22.59 53.12
C ASN A 198 -17.44 -23.05 51.80
N PHE A 199 -16.64 -23.05 50.74
CA PHE A 199 -17.06 -23.40 49.38
C PHE A 199 -16.75 -24.87 49.02
N SER A 200 -16.18 -25.68 49.94
CA SER A 200 -15.69 -27.04 49.68
C SER A 200 -16.76 -28.13 49.89
N HIS A 201 -17.86 -28.04 49.14
CA HIS A 201 -19.02 -28.94 49.23
C HIS A 201 -19.10 -29.91 48.04
N GLU A 202 -20.17 -30.72 47.98
CA GLU A 202 -20.42 -31.61 46.83
C GLU A 202 -21.02 -30.81 45.66
N HIS A 203 -20.37 -30.91 44.51
CA HIS A 203 -20.80 -30.30 43.26
C HIS A 203 -21.21 -31.39 42.27
N THR A 204 -22.17 -31.09 41.40
CA THR A 204 -22.51 -31.97 40.27
C THR A 204 -21.64 -31.57 39.08
N CYS A 205 -20.65 -32.39 38.75
CA CYS A 205 -19.71 -32.11 37.67
C CYS A 205 -19.94 -33.05 36.49
N VAL A 206 -19.69 -32.56 35.28
CA VAL A 206 -19.49 -33.45 34.13
C VAL A 206 -18.12 -34.10 34.30
N ASN A 207 -18.03 -35.42 34.11
CA ASN A 207 -16.75 -36.13 34.16
C ASN A 207 -15.81 -35.60 33.06
N TRP A 208 -14.81 -34.81 33.46
CA TRP A 208 -13.88 -34.15 32.52
C TRP A 208 -13.05 -35.16 31.73
N GLY A 209 -12.65 -36.27 32.36
CA GLY A 209 -11.88 -37.33 31.70
C GLY A 209 -12.62 -37.93 30.50
N ALA A 210 -13.94 -38.11 30.61
CA ALA A 210 -14.78 -38.62 29.52
C ALA A 210 -14.89 -37.62 28.36
N ILE A 211 -15.06 -36.32 28.65
CA ILE A 211 -15.11 -35.26 27.63
C ILE A 211 -13.77 -35.10 26.93
N LEU A 212 -12.66 -35.13 27.68
CA LEU A 212 -11.31 -35.01 27.14
C LEU A 212 -10.96 -36.20 26.24
N ALA A 213 -11.32 -37.42 26.64
CA ALA A 213 -11.14 -38.62 25.82
C ALA A 213 -11.95 -38.54 24.52
N TRP A 214 -13.21 -38.10 24.61
CA TRP A 214 -14.09 -37.93 23.44
C TRP A 214 -13.54 -36.87 22.46
N ALA A 215 -13.06 -35.73 22.97
CA ALA A 215 -12.47 -34.66 22.16
C ALA A 215 -11.15 -35.10 21.51
N ARG A 216 -10.34 -35.89 22.21
CA ARG A 216 -9.06 -36.40 21.69
C ARG A 216 -9.23 -37.26 20.44
N GLU A 217 -10.20 -38.16 20.43
CA GLU A 217 -10.50 -39.04 19.28
C GLU A 217 -10.92 -38.28 18.01
N ARG A 218 -11.44 -37.06 18.19
CA ARG A 218 -11.96 -36.20 17.12
C ARG A 218 -11.06 -35.00 16.84
N SER A 219 -9.87 -34.93 17.46
CA SER A 219 -9.03 -33.74 17.38
C SER A 219 -8.49 -33.49 15.97
N VAL A 220 -8.47 -32.21 15.58
CA VAL A 220 -7.88 -31.77 14.31
C VAL A 220 -6.42 -31.36 14.57
N PRO A 221 -5.44 -31.91 13.82
CA PRO A 221 -4.03 -31.55 13.99
C PRO A 221 -3.79 -30.04 13.80
N GLU A 222 -2.91 -29.46 14.62
CA GLU A 222 -2.55 -28.04 14.54
C GLU A 222 -1.96 -27.66 13.16
N SER A 223 -1.27 -28.60 12.50
CA SER A 223 -0.76 -28.41 11.13
C SER A 223 -1.88 -28.19 10.13
N THR A 224 -3.01 -28.90 10.26
CA THR A 224 -4.19 -28.71 9.41
C THR A 224 -4.81 -27.34 9.66
N MET A 225 -4.90 -26.90 10.93
CA MET A 225 -5.40 -25.58 11.29
C MET A 225 -4.56 -24.44 10.70
N LYS A 226 -3.23 -24.60 10.69
CA LYS A 226 -2.30 -23.63 10.07
C LYS A 226 -2.41 -23.56 8.54
N ASN A 227 -2.93 -24.61 7.90
CA ASN A 227 -3.05 -24.71 6.45
C ASN A 227 -4.45 -24.34 5.91
N LEU A 228 -5.41 -24.01 6.79
CA LEU A 228 -6.72 -23.52 6.36
C LEU A 228 -6.58 -22.16 5.68
N LYS A 229 -6.93 -22.08 4.40
CA LYS A 229 -6.93 -20.84 3.61
C LYS A 229 -8.35 -20.40 3.31
N HIS A 230 -8.59 -19.09 3.37
CA HIS A 230 -9.91 -18.53 3.12
C HIS A 230 -10.25 -18.66 1.62
N PRO A 231 -11.32 -19.38 1.23
CA PRO A 231 -11.59 -19.74 -0.18
C PRO A 231 -11.85 -18.54 -1.10
N ILE A 232 -12.13 -17.37 -0.51
CA ILE A 232 -12.41 -16.12 -1.24
C ILE A 232 -11.27 -15.10 -1.12
N LEU A 233 -10.47 -15.18 -0.06
CA LEU A 233 -9.45 -14.16 0.24
C LEU A 233 -8.03 -14.70 -0.02
N ASP A 234 -7.88 -15.98 -0.34
CA ASP A 234 -6.61 -16.56 -0.77
C ASP A 234 -6.20 -16.04 -2.16
N CYS A 235 -5.25 -15.11 -2.17
CA CYS A 235 -4.63 -14.57 -3.38
C CYS A 235 -3.47 -15.43 -3.90
N THR A 236 -3.14 -16.56 -3.26
CA THR A 236 -1.97 -17.40 -3.59
C THR A 236 -2.26 -18.55 -4.56
N SER A 237 -3.54 -18.81 -4.86
CA SER A 237 -3.93 -19.83 -5.85
C SER A 237 -3.49 -19.39 -7.25
N LYS A 238 -2.48 -20.05 -7.82
CA LYS A 238 -2.10 -19.88 -9.23
C LYS A 238 -3.31 -20.22 -10.10
N ILE A 239 -3.65 -19.35 -11.04
CA ILE A 239 -4.59 -19.68 -12.11
C ILE A 239 -3.90 -20.73 -12.99
N ASP A 240 -4.41 -21.95 -12.97
CA ASP A 240 -3.99 -22.98 -13.91
C ASP A 240 -4.18 -22.47 -15.34
N GLN A 241 -3.12 -22.59 -16.14
CA GLN A 241 -2.98 -21.98 -17.46
C GLN A 241 -3.80 -22.67 -18.56
N TYR A 242 -4.91 -23.32 -18.21
CA TYR A 242 -5.78 -23.98 -19.18
C TYR A 242 -7.16 -23.35 -19.18
N GLY A 243 -7.43 -22.59 -20.24
CA GLY A 243 -8.69 -21.89 -20.44
C GLY A 243 -9.87 -22.85 -20.57
N GLU A 244 -10.73 -22.84 -19.55
CA GLU A 244 -12.11 -23.28 -19.70
C GLU A 244 -13.08 -22.14 -19.36
N LYS A 245 -14.18 -22.11 -20.12
CA LYS A 245 -15.19 -21.04 -20.17
C LYS A 245 -15.96 -20.78 -18.85
N GLY A 246 -15.55 -21.35 -17.72
CA GLY A 246 -16.15 -21.19 -16.40
C GLY A 246 -15.47 -20.15 -15.48
N VAL A 247 -14.25 -19.72 -15.77
CA VAL A 247 -13.40 -18.92 -14.85
C VAL A 247 -13.93 -17.50 -14.58
N LYS A 248 -14.69 -16.92 -15.52
CA LYS A 248 -15.17 -15.54 -15.41
C LYS A 248 -16.14 -15.34 -14.23
N LYS A 249 -17.10 -16.26 -14.08
CA LYS A 249 -18.13 -16.19 -13.02
C LYS A 249 -17.52 -16.30 -11.62
N ASP A 250 -16.51 -17.16 -11.49
CA ASP A 250 -15.83 -17.45 -10.23
C ASP A 250 -14.87 -16.32 -9.79
N LEU A 251 -14.32 -15.56 -10.74
CA LEU A 251 -13.57 -14.32 -10.48
C LEU A 251 -14.49 -13.19 -10.00
N ASP A 252 -15.65 -13.05 -10.65
CA ASP A 252 -16.62 -11.98 -10.38
C ASP A 252 -17.21 -12.12 -8.96
N ASP A 253 -17.56 -13.35 -8.54
CA ASP A 253 -18.12 -13.65 -7.20
C ASP A 253 -17.12 -13.34 -6.05
N ARG A 254 -15.82 -13.47 -6.29
CA ARG A 254 -14.77 -13.23 -5.28
C ARG A 254 -14.41 -11.75 -5.15
N CYS A 255 -14.37 -11.01 -6.26
CA CYS A 255 -14.19 -9.55 -6.24
C CYS A 255 -15.36 -8.85 -5.56
N GLU A 256 -16.58 -9.36 -5.79
CA GLU A 256 -17.80 -8.89 -5.14
C GLU A 256 -17.79 -9.16 -3.62
N SER A 257 -17.16 -10.23 -3.16
CA SER A 257 -17.04 -10.52 -1.73
C SER A 257 -15.97 -9.67 -1.03
N ILE A 258 -14.83 -9.42 -1.68
CA ILE A 258 -13.84 -8.43 -1.20
C ILE A 258 -14.50 -7.05 -1.09
N SER A 259 -15.27 -6.63 -2.11
CA SER A 259 -15.97 -5.33 -2.08
C SER A 259 -17.05 -5.27 -1.00
N LYS A 260 -17.76 -6.37 -0.72
CA LYS A 260 -18.72 -6.48 0.41
C LYS A 260 -18.07 -6.41 1.79
N THR A 261 -16.78 -6.75 1.89
CA THR A 261 -16.01 -6.66 3.14
C THR A 261 -15.46 -5.26 3.39
N LEU A 262 -15.39 -4.40 2.36
CA LEU A 262 -14.97 -3.01 2.48
C LEU A 262 -16.17 -2.14 2.92
N PRO A 263 -16.13 -1.48 4.09
CA PRO A 263 -17.25 -0.66 4.56
C PRO A 263 -17.37 0.60 3.71
N GLY A 264 -18.57 0.86 3.15
CA GLY A 264 -18.95 2.11 2.52
C GLY A 264 -18.30 2.40 1.17
N ALA A 265 -19.13 2.52 0.12
CA ALA A 265 -18.86 3.29 -1.09
C ALA A 265 -17.64 2.97 -1.99
N ALA A 266 -16.87 1.90 -1.77
CA ALA A 266 -15.96 1.38 -2.79
C ALA A 266 -16.76 0.75 -3.94
N SER A 267 -17.22 1.58 -4.88
CA SER A 267 -17.82 1.09 -6.13
C SER A 267 -16.77 0.31 -6.90
N TYR A 268 -17.10 -0.92 -7.27
CA TYR A 268 -16.28 -1.78 -8.11
C TYR A 268 -16.62 -1.54 -9.58
N GLU A 269 -15.61 -1.42 -10.44
CA GLU A 269 -15.77 -1.68 -11.86
C GLU A 269 -15.13 -3.03 -12.19
N LEU A 270 -15.96 -3.92 -12.73
CA LEU A 270 -15.69 -5.25 -13.28
C LEU A 270 -14.78 -5.19 -14.53
N THR A 271 -13.78 -4.31 -14.56
CA THR A 271 -12.84 -4.23 -15.67
C THR A 271 -11.61 -5.05 -15.33
N SER A 272 -11.44 -6.15 -16.05
CA SER A 272 -10.18 -6.91 -16.13
C SER A 272 -9.14 -6.21 -17.02
N LYS A 273 -9.50 -5.09 -17.66
CA LYS A 273 -8.65 -4.34 -18.59
C LYS A 273 -8.75 -2.84 -18.32
N LEU A 274 -7.65 -2.30 -17.81
CA LEU A 274 -7.48 -0.87 -17.59
C LEU A 274 -6.81 -0.27 -18.83
N ASP A 275 -7.39 0.79 -19.37
CA ASP A 275 -6.79 1.58 -20.45
C ASP A 275 -5.68 2.47 -19.87
N LEU A 276 -4.49 1.89 -19.71
CA LEU A 276 -3.31 2.58 -19.17
C LEU A 276 -2.46 3.18 -20.29
N TRP A 277 -1.67 4.19 -19.93
CA TRP A 277 -0.84 4.93 -20.88
C TRP A 277 0.19 4.05 -21.59
N SER A 278 0.82 3.12 -20.85
CA SER A 278 1.76 2.13 -21.39
C SER A 278 1.10 0.79 -21.66
N LEU A 279 1.32 0.24 -22.86
CA LEU A 279 0.84 -1.09 -23.23
C LEU A 279 1.42 -2.20 -22.34
N PHE A 280 2.61 -2.04 -21.76
CA PHE A 280 3.14 -3.01 -20.78
C PHE A 280 2.27 -3.13 -19.54
N GLN A 281 1.73 -2.01 -19.04
CA GLN A 281 0.86 -2.05 -17.85
C GLN A 281 -0.54 -2.56 -18.18
N SER A 282 -1.05 -2.22 -19.37
CA SER A 282 -2.37 -2.67 -19.84
C SER A 282 -2.42 -4.18 -20.12
N GLN A 283 -1.28 -4.85 -20.22
CA GLN A 283 -1.20 -6.31 -20.36
C GLN A 283 -1.44 -7.06 -19.05
N ASN A 284 -1.20 -6.42 -17.89
CA ASN A 284 -1.41 -7.08 -16.60
C ASN A 284 -2.92 -7.23 -16.36
N VAL A 285 -3.34 -8.44 -15.97
CA VAL A 285 -4.72 -8.76 -15.63
C VAL A 285 -4.81 -8.85 -14.10
N PRO A 286 -5.29 -7.81 -13.40
CA PRO A 286 -5.46 -7.87 -11.96
C PRO A 286 -6.59 -8.84 -11.61
N ARG A 287 -6.51 -9.39 -10.40
CA ARG A 287 -7.61 -10.16 -9.81
C ARG A 287 -8.83 -9.26 -9.62
N CYS A 288 -8.61 -8.07 -9.06
CA CYS A 288 -9.64 -7.06 -8.89
C CYS A 288 -9.08 -5.64 -9.00
N VAL A 289 -9.95 -4.70 -9.37
CA VAL A 289 -9.67 -3.27 -9.33
C VAL A 289 -10.60 -2.64 -8.29
N VAL A 290 -10.05 -2.02 -7.27
CA VAL A 290 -10.81 -1.31 -6.23
C VAL A 290 -10.66 0.18 -6.39
N LEU A 291 -11.74 0.95 -6.20
CA LEU A 291 -11.77 2.38 -6.47
C LEU A 291 -12.11 3.18 -5.20
N PRO A 292 -11.17 3.28 -4.24
CA PRO A 292 -11.41 3.99 -2.99
C PRO A 292 -11.69 5.48 -3.21
N THR A 293 -12.51 6.06 -2.33
CA THR A 293 -12.88 7.49 -2.36
C THR A 293 -12.16 8.33 -1.30
N ASN A 294 -11.55 7.69 -0.30
CA ASN A 294 -10.89 8.33 0.84
C ASN A 294 -9.76 7.44 1.40
N ALA A 295 -9.03 7.94 2.40
CA ALA A 295 -7.89 7.25 2.98
C ALA A 295 -8.29 6.06 3.87
N GLU A 296 -9.46 6.13 4.50
CA GLU A 296 -10.02 5.07 5.33
C GLU A 296 -10.29 3.81 4.50
N GLU A 297 -10.90 3.94 3.32
CA GLU A 297 -11.10 2.83 2.40
C GLU A 297 -9.77 2.24 1.92
N VAL A 298 -8.77 3.08 1.62
CA VAL A 298 -7.41 2.62 1.26
C VAL A 298 -6.78 1.83 2.41
N ALA A 299 -6.94 2.28 3.66
CA ALA A 299 -6.45 1.60 4.84
C ALA A 299 -7.08 0.23 5.04
N VAL A 300 -8.40 0.10 4.84
CA VAL A 300 -9.10 -1.20 4.89
C VAL A 300 -8.60 -2.12 3.78
N ILE A 301 -8.48 -1.62 2.54
CA ILE A 301 -7.95 -2.40 1.41
C ILE A 301 -6.54 -2.90 1.70
N LEU A 302 -5.65 -2.04 2.20
CA LEU A 302 -4.28 -2.42 2.56
C LEU A 302 -4.26 -3.43 3.72
N GLY A 303 -5.16 -3.27 4.70
CA GLY A 303 -5.34 -4.21 5.80
C GLY A 303 -5.71 -5.59 5.30
N ALA A 304 -6.69 -5.68 4.39
CA ALA A 304 -7.09 -6.93 3.76
C ALA A 304 -5.94 -7.54 2.94
N ALA A 305 -5.26 -6.74 2.11
CA ALA A 305 -4.12 -7.20 1.33
C ALA A 305 -3.00 -7.76 2.23
N ARG A 306 -2.75 -7.14 3.39
CA ARG A 306 -1.77 -7.62 4.37
C ARG A 306 -2.20 -8.93 5.03
N THR A 307 -3.43 -8.99 5.54
CA THR A 307 -3.97 -10.18 6.23
C THR A 307 -3.95 -11.42 5.35
N HIS A 308 -4.10 -11.24 4.03
CA HIS A 308 -4.17 -12.31 3.05
C HIS A 308 -2.94 -12.43 2.14
N GLU A 309 -1.89 -11.67 2.45
CA GLU A 309 -0.64 -11.63 1.67
C GLU A 309 -0.85 -11.41 0.15
N CYS A 310 -1.88 -10.64 -0.20
CA CYS A 310 -2.20 -10.31 -1.58
C CYS A 310 -1.23 -9.25 -2.10
N GLN A 311 -0.60 -9.52 -3.25
CA GLN A 311 0.13 -8.49 -3.95
C GLN A 311 -0.82 -7.43 -4.52
N PHE A 312 -0.38 -6.18 -4.53
CA PHE A 312 -1.14 -5.04 -5.04
C PHE A 312 -0.28 -4.06 -5.84
N ALA A 313 -0.95 -3.26 -6.67
CA ALA A 313 -0.40 -2.07 -7.30
C ALA A 313 -1.29 -0.87 -6.99
N VAL A 314 -0.71 0.33 -7.01
CA VAL A 314 -1.44 1.58 -6.79
C VAL A 314 -1.46 2.36 -8.10
N LEU A 315 -2.66 2.58 -8.63
CA LEU A 315 -2.88 3.33 -9.85
C LEU A 315 -3.26 4.78 -9.52
N ALA A 316 -2.32 5.69 -9.73
CA ALA A 316 -2.57 7.13 -9.75
C ALA A 316 -2.89 7.59 -11.19
N GLY A 317 -1.88 8.09 -11.93
CA GLY A 317 -2.01 8.50 -13.34
C GLY A 317 -1.62 7.44 -14.37
N GLY A 318 -1.07 6.29 -13.96
CA GLY A 318 -0.79 5.16 -14.86
C GLY A 318 0.31 5.38 -15.91
N THR A 319 1.23 6.32 -15.68
CA THR A 319 2.24 6.74 -16.68
C THR A 319 3.58 6.02 -16.59
N SER A 320 3.77 5.12 -15.62
CA SER A 320 5.00 4.32 -15.51
C SER A 320 4.92 3.10 -16.44
N PRO A 321 5.94 2.82 -17.28
CA PRO A 321 5.99 1.59 -18.05
C PRO A 321 6.45 0.38 -17.23
N ASN A 322 7.06 0.60 -16.07
CA ASN A 322 7.72 -0.44 -15.28
C ASN A 322 6.74 -1.49 -14.80
N LYS A 323 7.11 -2.77 -14.96
CA LYS A 323 6.26 -3.91 -14.57
C LYS A 323 5.71 -3.74 -13.15
N HIS A 324 4.42 -4.02 -12.99
CA HIS A 324 3.68 -3.98 -11.72
C HIS A 324 3.59 -2.60 -11.04
N ALA A 325 4.04 -1.51 -11.67
CA ALA A 325 4.08 -0.19 -11.03
C ALA A 325 2.67 0.41 -10.82
N SER A 326 1.85 0.40 -11.87
CA SER A 326 0.50 0.99 -11.87
C SER A 326 -0.62 -0.06 -11.96
N ASN A 327 -0.30 -1.30 -12.33
CA ASN A 327 -1.25 -2.41 -12.42
C ASN A 327 -0.52 -3.73 -12.23
N ILE A 328 -1.13 -4.74 -11.63
CA ILE A 328 -0.48 -5.99 -11.23
C ILE A 328 -1.17 -7.23 -11.82
N GLU A 329 -0.38 -8.25 -12.17
CA GLU A 329 -0.92 -9.54 -12.63
C GLU A 329 -1.43 -10.36 -11.44
N GLY A 330 -2.69 -10.81 -11.47
CA GLY A 330 -3.29 -11.67 -10.46
C GLY A 330 -3.45 -11.07 -9.06
N GLY A 331 -3.09 -9.80 -8.86
CA GLY A 331 -3.19 -9.09 -7.58
C GLY A 331 -4.31 -8.05 -7.53
N ILE A 332 -4.25 -7.15 -6.55
CA ILE A 332 -5.23 -6.07 -6.36
C ILE A 332 -4.69 -4.78 -6.98
N THR A 333 -5.42 -4.18 -7.92
CA THR A 333 -5.10 -2.82 -8.40
C THR A 333 -5.96 -1.80 -7.65
N ILE A 334 -5.31 -0.96 -6.85
CA ILE A 334 -5.93 0.11 -6.08
C ILE A 334 -5.96 1.37 -6.94
N SER A 335 -7.10 1.65 -7.55
CA SER A 335 -7.33 2.78 -8.45
C SER A 335 -7.75 4.02 -7.68
N MET A 336 -6.84 5.00 -7.60
CA MET A 336 -7.06 6.25 -6.88
C MET A 336 -7.97 7.21 -7.65
N HIS A 337 -8.49 6.85 -8.83
CA HIS A 337 -9.19 7.75 -9.74
C HIS A 337 -10.47 8.41 -9.19
N ARG A 338 -11.04 7.92 -8.08
CA ARG A 338 -12.16 8.62 -7.40
C ARG A 338 -11.68 9.70 -6.41
N MET A 339 -10.38 9.75 -6.11
CA MET A 339 -9.72 10.76 -5.29
C MET A 339 -9.08 11.86 -6.16
N LYS A 340 -9.89 12.51 -7.02
CA LYS A 340 -9.45 13.49 -8.03
C LYS A 340 -9.65 14.96 -7.64
N ASN A 341 -10.06 15.22 -6.40
CA ASN A 341 -10.35 16.58 -5.98
C ASN A 341 -9.07 17.43 -5.89
N VAL A 342 -9.15 18.67 -6.37
CA VAL A 342 -8.08 19.68 -6.30
C VAL A 342 -8.67 20.97 -5.72
N GLU A 343 -8.09 21.46 -4.63
CA GLU A 343 -8.60 22.61 -3.90
C GLU A 343 -7.47 23.54 -3.47
N VAL A 344 -7.70 24.85 -3.54
CA VAL A 344 -6.84 25.84 -2.86
C VAL A 344 -7.26 25.89 -1.40
N VAL A 345 -6.50 25.24 -0.53
CA VAL A 345 -6.83 25.06 0.90
C VAL A 345 -6.34 26.22 1.77
N ASP A 346 -5.43 27.05 1.25
CA ASP A 346 -4.97 28.29 1.89
C ASP A 346 -4.67 29.32 0.81
N SER A 347 -5.45 30.40 0.74
CA SER A 347 -5.28 31.46 -0.26
C SER A 347 -4.19 32.47 0.08
N GLU A 348 -3.78 32.56 1.35
CA GLU A 348 -2.73 33.48 1.80
C GLU A 348 -1.36 32.85 1.56
N MET A 349 -1.20 31.60 1.99
CA MET A 349 0.02 30.80 1.78
C MET A 349 0.10 30.14 0.40
N LEU A 350 -0.96 30.24 -0.40
CA LEU A 350 -1.10 29.63 -1.72
C LEU A 350 -0.92 28.10 -1.69
N HIS A 351 -1.44 27.44 -0.66
CA HIS A 351 -1.41 25.98 -0.60
C HIS A 351 -2.53 25.36 -1.41
N VAL A 352 -2.17 24.38 -2.23
CA VAL A 352 -3.07 23.61 -3.06
C VAL A 352 -3.00 22.16 -2.62
N GLN A 353 -4.15 21.56 -2.36
CA GLN A 353 -4.28 20.14 -2.07
C GLN A 353 -4.81 19.41 -3.31
N ALA A 354 -4.20 18.28 -3.63
CA ALA A 354 -4.66 17.37 -4.68
C ALA A 354 -4.79 15.95 -4.11
N GLY A 355 -5.90 15.28 -4.44
CA GLY A 355 -6.09 13.86 -4.15
C GLY A 355 -5.20 12.97 -5.05
N ALA A 356 -4.90 11.76 -4.59
CA ALA A 356 -3.96 10.86 -5.24
C ALA A 356 -4.34 10.38 -6.65
N GLY A 357 -5.61 10.50 -7.03
CA GLY A 357 -6.10 10.21 -8.38
C GLY A 357 -5.95 11.36 -9.37
N SER A 358 -5.57 12.55 -8.89
CA SER A 358 -5.50 13.76 -9.71
C SER A 358 -4.35 13.70 -10.71
N LEU A 359 -4.58 14.26 -11.90
CA LEU A 359 -3.56 14.50 -12.89
C LEU A 359 -3.07 15.95 -12.81
N TRP A 360 -1.88 16.23 -13.33
CA TRP A 360 -1.39 17.62 -13.37
C TRP A 360 -2.26 18.54 -14.23
N ALA A 361 -2.93 18.01 -15.25
CA ALA A 361 -3.93 18.76 -16.02
C ALA A 361 -5.12 19.21 -15.15
N ASP A 362 -5.49 18.45 -14.12
CA ASP A 362 -6.56 18.84 -13.19
C ASP A 362 -6.09 20.01 -12.31
N VAL A 363 -4.85 19.93 -11.82
CA VAL A 363 -4.23 21.02 -11.05
C VAL A 363 -4.12 22.30 -11.89
N TYR A 364 -3.60 22.21 -13.11
CA TYR A 364 -3.45 23.39 -13.97
C TYR A 364 -4.79 23.99 -14.37
N ARG A 365 -5.82 23.17 -14.59
CA ARG A 365 -7.17 23.67 -14.87
C ARG A 365 -7.71 24.53 -13.74
N GLU A 366 -7.57 24.09 -12.50
CA GLU A 366 -8.03 24.85 -11.33
C GLU A 366 -7.24 26.13 -11.10
N LEU A 367 -5.92 26.10 -11.33
CA LEU A 367 -5.03 27.23 -11.03
C LEU A 367 -4.96 28.28 -12.15
N ASP A 368 -5.07 27.88 -13.42
CA ASP A 368 -5.04 28.82 -14.56
C ASP A 368 -6.19 29.84 -14.46
N MET A 369 -7.38 29.43 -13.96
CA MET A 369 -8.52 30.32 -13.73
C MET A 369 -8.24 31.42 -12.69
N ARG A 370 -7.23 31.21 -11.84
CA ARG A 370 -6.83 32.12 -10.74
C ARG A 370 -5.54 32.87 -11.05
N ASN A 371 -5.03 32.77 -12.28
CA ASN A 371 -3.72 33.26 -12.68
C ASN A 371 -2.60 32.75 -11.74
N MET A 372 -2.71 31.48 -11.38
CA MET A 372 -1.78 30.75 -10.53
C MET A 372 -1.26 29.52 -11.28
N SER A 373 -0.15 28.96 -10.80
CA SER A 373 0.27 27.62 -11.19
C SER A 373 1.01 26.94 -10.04
N ALA A 374 1.39 25.69 -10.27
CA ALA A 374 2.16 24.88 -9.34
C ALA A 374 3.41 24.34 -10.04
N THR A 375 4.43 23.99 -9.27
CA THR A 375 5.64 23.35 -9.79
C THR A 375 5.34 21.89 -10.10
N GLY A 376 4.63 21.65 -11.20
CA GLY A 376 4.19 20.32 -11.61
C GLY A 376 4.92 19.78 -12.82
N THR A 377 4.58 18.56 -13.25
CA THR A 377 5.20 17.98 -14.44
C THR A 377 4.78 18.70 -15.71
N ARG A 378 5.65 18.60 -16.74
CA ARG A 378 5.42 19.20 -18.05
C ARG A 378 4.28 18.53 -18.83
N ASN A 379 4.03 17.25 -18.59
CA ASN A 379 2.90 16.51 -19.14
C ASN A 379 1.69 16.63 -18.22
N GLY A 380 0.52 16.90 -18.80
CA GLY A 380 -0.74 17.08 -18.06
C GLY A 380 -1.38 15.76 -17.66
N LEU A 381 -1.16 14.70 -18.43
CA LEU A 381 -1.71 13.36 -18.15
C LEU A 381 -0.95 12.60 -17.05
N THR A 382 0.14 13.15 -16.52
CA THR A 382 0.91 12.53 -15.45
C THR A 382 0.19 12.66 -14.10
N GLY A 383 0.18 11.59 -13.32
CA GLY A 383 -0.40 11.58 -11.97
C GLY A 383 0.42 12.42 -10.98
N VAL A 384 -0.27 13.19 -10.14
CA VAL A 384 0.35 14.13 -9.19
C VAL A 384 1.24 13.40 -8.17
N THR A 385 0.71 12.40 -7.47
CA THR A 385 1.46 11.71 -6.40
C THR A 385 2.64 10.92 -6.92
N GLY A 386 2.44 10.10 -7.96
CA GLY A 386 3.52 9.27 -8.53
C GLY A 386 4.71 10.10 -9.01
N SER A 387 4.46 11.23 -9.68
CA SER A 387 5.53 12.10 -10.16
C SER A 387 6.27 12.85 -9.05
N ILE A 388 5.55 13.32 -8.02
CA ILE A 388 6.13 13.94 -6.83
C ILE A 388 7.00 12.95 -6.05
N LEU A 389 6.51 11.72 -5.87
CA LEU A 389 7.24 10.70 -5.10
C LEU A 389 8.58 10.32 -5.73
N GLY A 390 8.77 10.53 -7.04
CA GLY A 390 10.05 10.35 -7.73
C GLY A 390 10.77 11.65 -8.11
N GLY A 391 10.33 12.81 -7.61
CA GLY A 391 10.93 14.13 -7.85
C GLY A 391 10.02 15.08 -8.63
N GLY A 392 9.97 14.92 -9.95
CA GLY A 392 9.07 15.67 -10.84
C GLY A 392 9.66 16.95 -11.43
N ILE A 393 10.32 16.83 -12.60
CA ILE A 393 10.85 17.97 -13.37
C ILE A 393 9.70 18.83 -13.91
N SER A 394 9.83 20.15 -13.74
CA SER A 394 8.81 21.14 -14.08
C SER A 394 9.24 22.12 -15.17
N PHE A 395 8.27 22.83 -15.76
CA PHE A 395 8.55 24.06 -16.52
C PHE A 395 9.10 25.18 -15.63
N PHE A 396 8.88 25.09 -14.32
CA PHE A 396 9.20 26.15 -13.37
C PHE A 396 10.36 25.76 -12.45
N SER A 397 11.17 24.77 -12.86
CA SER A 397 12.22 24.25 -11.99
C SER A 397 13.29 25.27 -11.64
N GLN A 398 13.63 26.17 -12.57
CA GLN A 398 14.55 27.27 -12.28
C GLN A 398 14.05 28.18 -11.14
N GLN A 399 12.75 28.37 -11.00
CA GLN A 399 12.16 29.28 -10.02
C GLN A 399 11.99 28.62 -8.66
N ASN A 400 11.54 27.36 -8.65
CA ASN A 400 10.94 26.75 -7.47
C ASN A 400 11.54 25.40 -7.05
N GLY A 401 12.48 24.84 -7.81
CA GLY A 401 12.95 23.46 -7.64
C GLY A 401 12.05 22.45 -8.35
N TRP A 402 12.02 21.19 -7.92
CA TRP A 402 11.15 20.17 -8.51
C TRP A 402 9.81 20.09 -7.79
N ALA A 403 8.88 19.31 -8.34
CA ALA A 403 7.54 19.19 -7.77
C ALA A 403 7.57 18.73 -6.31
N CYS A 404 8.41 17.74 -6.00
CA CYS A 404 8.61 17.28 -4.63
C CYS A 404 9.09 18.38 -3.67
N ASP A 405 9.84 19.37 -4.15
CA ASP A 405 10.43 20.41 -3.31
C ASP A 405 9.45 21.49 -2.89
N THR A 406 8.26 21.51 -3.49
CA THR A 406 7.16 22.43 -3.14
C THR A 406 6.11 21.79 -2.24
N VAL A 407 6.23 20.50 -1.95
CA VAL A 407 5.29 19.82 -1.06
C VAL A 407 5.46 20.34 0.35
N VAL A 408 4.34 20.59 1.03
CA VAL A 408 4.29 21.01 2.44
C VAL A 408 3.73 19.91 3.33
N ARG A 409 2.87 19.03 2.80
CA ARG A 409 2.23 17.93 3.54
C ARG A 409 1.81 16.78 2.65
N PHE A 410 1.93 15.56 3.16
CA PHE A 410 1.33 14.34 2.61
C PHE A 410 0.31 13.75 3.58
N GLU A 411 -0.78 13.19 3.06
CA GLU A 411 -1.61 12.23 3.78
C GLU A 411 -1.25 10.83 3.29
N VAL A 412 -0.91 9.93 4.21
CA VAL A 412 -0.31 8.64 3.89
C VAL A 412 -0.95 7.53 4.69
N VAL A 413 -1.35 6.45 4.02
CA VAL A 413 -1.69 5.17 4.64
C VAL A 413 -0.40 4.35 4.79
N LEU A 414 -0.01 4.07 6.03
CA LEU A 414 1.22 3.35 6.38
C LEU A 414 1.03 1.82 6.33
N ALA A 415 2.13 1.07 6.44
CA ALA A 415 2.12 -0.40 6.33
C ALA A 415 1.24 -1.10 7.37
N ASN A 416 1.05 -0.48 8.54
CA ASN A 416 0.16 -0.94 9.61
C ASN A 416 -1.32 -0.54 9.38
N SER A 417 -1.67 0.04 8.23
CA SER A 417 -2.99 0.57 7.87
C SER A 417 -3.44 1.80 8.66
N SER A 418 -2.55 2.45 9.43
CA SER A 418 -2.85 3.75 10.02
C SER A 418 -2.71 4.88 9.00
N ILE A 419 -3.47 5.96 9.18
CA ILE A 419 -3.41 7.17 8.35
C ILE A 419 -2.60 8.23 9.09
N ALA A 420 -1.62 8.83 8.42
CA ALA A 420 -0.76 9.84 9.02
C ALA A 420 -0.63 11.08 8.13
N GLN A 421 -0.57 12.25 8.77
CA GLN A 421 -0.26 13.53 8.14
C GLN A 421 1.24 13.82 8.31
N ILE A 422 1.96 13.81 7.19
CA ILE A 422 3.42 13.89 7.14
C ILE A 422 3.85 15.25 6.62
N SER A 423 4.71 15.96 7.36
CA SER A 423 5.25 17.27 7.01
C SER A 423 6.66 17.44 7.56
N HIS A 424 7.28 18.60 7.33
CA HIS A 424 8.57 18.92 7.95
C HIS A 424 8.49 19.00 9.49
N LEU A 425 7.32 19.29 10.06
CA LEU A 425 7.09 19.33 11.52
C LEU A 425 6.63 17.98 12.09
N SER A 426 5.94 17.18 11.27
CA SER A 426 5.36 15.89 11.65
C SER A 426 6.00 14.79 10.82
N HIS A 427 6.87 13.97 11.44
CA HIS A 427 7.64 12.90 10.80
C HIS A 427 8.65 13.39 9.73
N PRO A 428 9.62 14.27 10.11
CA PRO A 428 10.55 14.88 9.16
C PRO A 428 11.40 13.87 8.37
N GLU A 429 11.79 12.74 8.96
CA GLU A 429 12.55 11.69 8.24
C GLU A 429 11.71 11.04 7.13
N LEU A 430 10.42 10.77 7.38
CA LEU A 430 9.49 10.25 6.37
C LEU A 430 9.14 11.30 5.32
N PHE A 431 8.97 12.56 5.72
CA PHE A 431 8.75 13.67 4.79
C PHE A 431 9.92 13.86 3.81
N PHE A 432 11.15 13.71 4.29
CA PHE A 432 12.34 13.64 3.45
C PHE A 432 12.30 12.44 2.49
N ALA A 433 11.93 11.26 2.99
CA ALA A 433 11.93 10.02 2.21
C ALA A 433 10.88 10.02 1.08
N LEU A 434 9.69 10.57 1.31
CA LEU A 434 8.62 10.65 0.31
C LEU A 434 8.96 11.58 -0.87
N ARG A 435 9.89 12.53 -0.69
CA ARG A 435 10.33 13.44 -1.76
C ARG A 435 11.46 12.84 -2.59
N GLY A 436 11.15 11.77 -3.34
CA GLY A 436 12.09 11.08 -4.24
C GLY A 436 12.23 9.57 -3.98
N GLY A 437 11.61 9.04 -2.93
CA GLY A 437 11.74 7.65 -2.51
C GLY A 437 10.72 6.68 -3.14
N GLY A 438 9.85 7.16 -4.02
CA GLY A 438 8.84 6.33 -4.69
C GLY A 438 7.81 5.70 -3.74
N ASN A 439 7.34 4.50 -4.08
CA ASN A 439 6.27 3.78 -3.39
C ASN A 439 6.76 2.88 -2.24
N ASN A 440 7.81 3.29 -1.53
CA ASN A 440 8.48 2.42 -0.55
C ASN A 440 8.00 2.58 0.91
N PHE A 441 7.17 3.59 1.20
CA PHE A 441 6.92 4.03 2.58
C PHE A 441 5.45 4.09 2.99
N GLY A 442 4.52 3.95 2.03
CA GLY A 442 3.11 4.21 2.25
C GLY A 442 2.35 4.45 0.96
N ILE A 443 1.02 4.40 1.04
CA ILE A 443 0.13 4.84 -0.03
C ILE A 443 -0.24 6.30 0.24
N VAL A 444 0.28 7.22 -0.57
CA VAL A 444 -0.12 8.63 -0.50
C VAL A 444 -1.52 8.79 -1.05
N THR A 445 -2.43 9.35 -0.25
CA THR A 445 -3.84 9.57 -0.60
C THR A 445 -4.13 11.03 -0.94
N ARG A 446 -3.38 11.97 -0.36
CA ARG A 446 -3.43 13.40 -0.67
C ARG A 446 -2.04 14.04 -0.56
N VAL A 447 -1.83 15.10 -1.32
CA VAL A 447 -0.65 15.94 -1.28
C VAL A 447 -1.07 17.39 -1.19
N THR A 448 -0.40 18.18 -0.35
CA THR A 448 -0.51 19.63 -0.31
C THR A 448 0.82 20.25 -0.72
N PHE A 449 0.83 21.16 -1.70
CA PHE A 449 2.03 21.86 -2.19
C PHE A 449 1.79 23.37 -2.34
N GLU A 450 2.89 24.12 -2.35
CA GLU A 450 2.90 25.56 -2.65
C GLU A 450 2.62 25.80 -4.15
N ALA A 451 1.67 26.69 -4.42
CA ALA A 451 1.46 27.30 -5.72
C ALA A 451 2.07 28.71 -5.77
N PHE A 452 2.09 29.32 -6.95
CA PHE A 452 2.61 30.66 -7.17
C PHE A 452 1.74 31.42 -8.17
N ARG A 453 1.83 32.77 -8.14
CA ARG A 453 1.04 33.66 -8.99
C ARG A 453 1.80 34.06 -10.26
N ASN A 454 1.05 34.47 -11.28
CA ASN A 454 1.58 35.01 -12.54
C ASN A 454 2.56 34.05 -13.23
N PRO A 455 2.12 32.82 -13.57
CA PRO A 455 3.02 31.85 -14.16
C PRO A 455 3.55 32.33 -15.52
N PRO A 456 4.83 32.04 -15.83
CA PRO A 456 5.38 32.20 -17.17
C PRO A 456 4.49 31.50 -18.22
N SER A 457 4.11 32.21 -19.26
CA SER A 457 3.11 31.76 -20.25
C SER A 457 3.65 31.71 -21.69
N TRP A 458 4.87 32.21 -21.93
CA TRP A 458 5.50 32.08 -23.23
C TRP A 458 6.17 30.71 -23.34
N TYR A 459 5.76 29.95 -24.35
CA TYR A 459 6.40 28.70 -24.74
C TYR A 459 6.92 28.81 -26.16
N THR A 460 8.14 28.32 -26.36
CA THR A 460 8.74 28.22 -27.69
C THR A 460 9.22 26.81 -28.02
N PHE A 461 9.21 26.52 -29.31
CA PHE A 461 9.78 25.30 -29.89
C PHE A 461 10.46 25.67 -31.20
N GLN A 462 11.76 25.44 -31.30
CA GLN A 462 12.52 25.55 -32.54
C GLN A 462 13.04 24.19 -32.95
N LEU A 463 12.80 23.82 -34.21
CA LEU A 463 13.29 22.61 -34.84
C LEU A 463 14.42 22.96 -35.79
N TRP A 464 15.50 22.19 -35.74
CA TRP A 464 16.71 22.41 -36.50
C TRP A 464 17.18 21.12 -37.18
N GLU A 465 17.89 21.30 -38.30
CA GLU A 465 18.66 20.23 -38.93
C GLU A 465 19.82 19.79 -38.02
N MET A 466 20.22 18.52 -38.12
CA MET A 466 21.29 17.97 -37.29
C MET A 466 22.68 18.59 -37.52
N SER A 467 22.85 19.35 -38.60
CA SER A 467 24.09 20.06 -38.93
C SER A 467 24.46 21.15 -37.92
N VAL A 468 23.49 21.77 -37.23
CA VAL A 468 23.73 22.83 -36.23
C VAL A 468 23.79 22.33 -34.79
N ARG A 469 23.76 21.01 -34.57
CA ARG A 469 23.72 20.40 -33.23
C ARG A 469 24.82 20.91 -32.28
N GLY A 470 26.03 21.19 -32.77
CA GLY A 470 27.13 21.72 -31.95
C GLY A 470 26.79 23.10 -31.37
N THR A 471 26.23 24.00 -32.19
CA THR A 471 25.77 25.33 -31.78
C THR A 471 24.61 25.23 -30.77
N VAL A 472 23.69 24.28 -30.97
CA VAL A 472 22.58 24.03 -30.04
C VAL A 472 23.10 23.55 -28.68
N PHE A 473 24.03 22.59 -28.64
CA PHE A 473 24.60 22.11 -27.38
C PHE A 473 25.47 23.16 -26.68
N GLN A 474 26.21 23.98 -27.42
CA GLN A 474 26.93 25.11 -26.85
C GLN A 474 25.98 26.11 -26.17
N ARG A 475 24.86 26.44 -26.83
CA ARG A 475 23.80 27.28 -26.24
C ARG A 475 23.18 26.64 -25.00
N LEU A 476 22.88 25.34 -25.06
CA LEU A 476 22.36 24.59 -23.91
C LEU A 476 23.32 24.64 -22.72
N HIS A 477 24.60 24.37 -22.94
CA HIS A 477 25.63 24.43 -21.90
C HIS A 477 25.71 25.83 -21.29
N ASN A 478 25.81 26.88 -22.11
CA ASN A 478 25.86 28.27 -21.66
C ASN A 478 24.61 28.65 -20.83
N HIS A 479 23.43 28.23 -21.26
CA HIS A 479 22.19 28.44 -20.51
C HIS A 479 22.10 27.61 -19.23
N THR A 480 22.77 26.46 -19.17
CA THR A 480 22.84 25.64 -17.96
C THR A 480 23.79 26.25 -16.94
N LEU A 481 24.90 26.86 -17.38
CA LEU A 481 25.79 27.66 -16.53
C LEU A 481 25.07 28.88 -15.97
N ARG A 482 24.31 29.58 -16.83
CA ARG A 482 23.59 30.79 -16.47
C ARG A 482 22.30 30.90 -17.27
N MET A 483 21.18 30.57 -16.62
CA MET A 483 19.87 30.69 -17.23
C MET A 483 19.58 32.16 -17.58
N PRO A 484 19.07 32.47 -18.79
CA PRO A 484 18.70 33.84 -19.13
C PRO A 484 17.61 34.37 -18.18
N LYS A 485 17.64 35.68 -17.90
CA LYS A 485 16.64 36.33 -17.04
C LYS A 485 15.23 36.11 -17.61
N GLY A 486 14.29 35.73 -16.75
CA GLY A 486 12.91 35.46 -17.14
C GLY A 486 12.68 34.11 -17.82
N VAL A 487 13.72 33.32 -18.10
CA VAL A 487 13.59 31.95 -18.60
C VAL A 487 13.53 30.98 -17.43
N CYS A 488 12.54 30.09 -17.46
CA CYS A 488 12.23 29.19 -16.35
C CYS A 488 12.60 27.74 -16.67
N GLN A 489 12.66 27.41 -17.96
CA GLN A 489 13.05 26.09 -18.43
C GLN A 489 13.59 26.17 -19.86
N ILE A 490 14.66 25.42 -20.12
CA ILE A 490 15.16 25.09 -21.46
C ILE A 490 15.29 23.57 -21.54
N ALA A 491 15.04 22.98 -22.70
CA ALA A 491 15.38 21.57 -22.95
C ALA A 491 15.72 21.38 -24.42
N VAL A 492 16.75 20.58 -24.67
CA VAL A 492 17.12 20.14 -26.02
C VAL A 492 16.63 18.72 -26.24
N THR A 493 16.02 18.46 -27.37
CA THR A 493 15.58 17.11 -27.77
C THR A 493 16.19 16.75 -29.09
N LEU A 494 16.85 15.60 -29.15
CA LEU A 494 17.38 15.00 -30.36
C LEU A 494 16.65 13.69 -30.58
N GLY A 495 16.10 13.46 -31.78
CA GLY A 495 15.34 12.24 -32.01
C GLY A 495 14.97 11.96 -33.45
N TRP A 496 14.45 10.76 -33.66
CA TRP A 496 13.90 10.30 -34.92
C TRP A 496 12.61 11.05 -35.23
N HIS A 497 12.59 11.73 -36.38
CA HIS A 497 11.40 12.44 -36.87
C HIS A 497 10.70 11.58 -37.92
N THR A 498 9.65 10.89 -37.47
CA THR A 498 8.87 9.94 -38.30
C THR A 498 8.39 10.53 -39.63
N PRO A 499 7.84 11.77 -39.68
CA PRO A 499 7.37 12.35 -40.94
C PRO A 499 8.46 12.53 -42.01
N THR A 500 9.69 12.90 -41.59
CA THR A 500 10.80 13.13 -42.55
C THR A 500 11.77 11.97 -42.64
N LYS A 501 11.62 10.93 -41.80
CA LYS A 501 12.54 9.80 -41.67
C LYS A 501 14.00 10.22 -41.50
N LYS A 502 14.23 11.26 -40.68
CA LYS A 502 15.55 11.82 -40.38
C LYS A 502 15.66 12.12 -38.91
N PHE A 503 16.88 12.16 -38.39
CA PHE A 503 17.13 12.73 -37.08
C PHE A 503 17.07 14.25 -37.14
N VAL A 504 16.51 14.85 -36.10
CA VAL A 504 16.38 16.32 -35.94
C VAL A 504 16.75 16.69 -34.51
N ILE A 505 17.09 17.96 -34.30
CA ILE A 505 17.34 18.52 -32.97
C ILE A 505 16.41 19.71 -32.73
N SER A 506 15.89 19.84 -31.53
CA SER A 506 14.97 20.91 -31.17
C SER A 506 15.31 21.53 -29.83
N GLU A 507 14.98 22.81 -29.69
CA GLU A 507 15.07 23.58 -28.46
C GLU A 507 13.67 23.98 -28.00
N ARG A 508 13.40 23.80 -26.71
CA ARG A 508 12.19 24.29 -26.05
C ARG A 508 12.54 25.26 -24.96
N MET A 509 11.74 26.31 -24.81
CA MET A 509 11.91 27.30 -23.76
C MET A 509 10.56 27.69 -23.17
N VAL A 510 10.53 27.90 -21.86
CA VAL A 510 9.44 28.57 -21.15
C VAL A 510 9.96 29.83 -20.48
N SER A 511 9.27 30.94 -20.67
CA SER A 511 9.70 32.25 -20.16
C SER A 511 8.54 33.17 -19.78
N SER A 512 8.83 34.12 -18.89
CA SER A 512 7.87 35.14 -18.44
C SER A 512 7.62 36.19 -19.52
N GLU A 513 8.62 36.44 -20.37
CA GLU A 513 8.56 37.40 -21.47
C GLU A 513 8.73 36.67 -22.81
N ARG A 514 8.30 37.30 -23.91
CA ARG A 514 8.48 36.74 -25.25
C ARG A 514 9.99 36.65 -25.55
N PRO A 515 10.57 35.46 -25.72
CA PRO A 515 12.00 35.35 -25.94
C PRO A 515 12.34 35.73 -27.38
N TYR A 516 13.53 36.29 -27.58
CA TYR A 516 14.10 36.43 -28.92
C TYR A 516 14.59 35.05 -29.39
N LEU A 517 14.20 34.68 -30.61
CA LEU A 517 14.61 33.43 -31.22
C LEU A 517 15.35 33.73 -32.53
N PRO A 518 16.53 33.14 -32.75
CA PRO A 518 17.25 33.32 -34.00
C PRO A 518 16.51 32.60 -35.14
N ASP A 519 16.48 33.20 -36.34
CA ASP A 519 15.92 32.59 -37.55
C ASP A 519 16.88 31.57 -38.20
N SER A 520 18.19 31.74 -37.95
CA SER A 520 19.23 30.81 -38.38
C SER A 520 20.31 30.64 -37.31
N LEU A 521 20.99 29.50 -37.34
CA LEU A 521 22.14 29.22 -36.48
C LEU A 521 23.41 28.99 -37.31
N PRO A 522 24.57 29.50 -36.86
CA PRO A 522 25.84 29.23 -37.52
C PRO A 522 26.21 27.75 -37.41
N PHE A 523 26.95 27.24 -38.39
CA PHE A 523 27.58 25.93 -38.27
C PHE A 523 28.68 25.97 -37.19
N PRO A 524 28.95 24.85 -36.49
CA PRO A 524 29.97 24.80 -35.45
C PRO A 524 31.34 25.27 -35.98
N GLY A 525 31.98 26.22 -35.28
CA GLY A 525 33.30 26.75 -35.65
C GLY A 525 33.32 27.78 -36.79
N SER A 526 32.15 28.21 -37.30
CA SER A 526 32.09 29.31 -38.27
C SER A 526 32.18 30.68 -37.57
N HIS A 527 33.17 31.47 -37.99
CA HIS A 527 33.22 32.91 -37.74
C HIS A 527 32.85 33.57 -39.08
N GLU A 528 31.81 34.41 -39.11
CA GLU A 528 31.28 35.15 -40.29
C GLU A 528 30.07 34.54 -41.04
N GLY A 529 29.07 35.40 -41.28
CA GLY A 529 27.65 35.10 -41.53
C GLY A 529 27.23 34.38 -42.82
N ASN A 530 28.12 33.71 -43.55
CA ASN A 530 27.77 32.97 -44.78
C ASN A 530 27.55 31.46 -44.59
N HIS A 531 27.62 30.96 -43.36
CA HIS A 531 27.60 29.53 -43.04
C HIS A 531 26.60 29.23 -41.91
N SER A 532 25.31 29.55 -42.14
CA SER A 532 24.23 29.31 -41.19
C SER A 532 23.12 28.42 -41.78
N SER A 533 22.37 27.74 -40.91
CA SER A 533 21.20 26.93 -41.29
C SER A 533 19.94 27.58 -40.70
N PRO A 534 18.89 27.81 -41.51
CA PRO A 534 17.62 28.35 -41.01
C PRO A 534 16.90 27.33 -40.12
N ALA A 535 16.01 27.83 -39.25
CA ALA A 535 15.12 26.96 -38.49
C ALA A 535 14.19 26.18 -39.43
N VAL A 536 14.06 24.88 -39.21
CA VAL A 536 13.11 24.02 -39.95
C VAL A 536 11.68 24.41 -39.59
N ALA A 537 11.45 24.69 -38.30
CA ALA A 537 10.17 25.21 -37.82
C ALA A 537 10.39 26.01 -36.53
N THR A 538 9.67 27.11 -36.39
CA THR A 538 9.62 27.90 -35.16
C THR A 538 8.17 28.06 -34.72
N THR A 539 7.88 27.73 -33.47
CA THR A 539 6.59 27.99 -32.83
C THR A 539 6.80 28.87 -31.61
N VAL A 540 6.08 29.98 -31.52
CA VAL A 540 6.03 30.85 -30.34
C VAL A 540 4.57 31.08 -29.99
N TYR A 541 4.19 30.84 -28.75
CA TYR A 541 2.85 31.16 -28.30
C TYR A 541 2.83 31.57 -26.83
N ASN A 542 1.83 32.38 -26.47
CA ASN A 542 1.51 32.80 -25.12
C ASN A 542 0.21 32.10 -24.71
N GLN A 543 0.31 31.12 -23.80
CA GLN A 543 -0.83 30.30 -23.40
C GLN A 543 -0.76 29.95 -21.90
N PRO A 544 -1.90 29.65 -21.27
CA PRO A 544 -1.93 29.10 -19.91
C PRO A 544 -1.19 27.77 -19.79
N VAL A 545 -0.84 27.40 -18.55
CA VAL A 545 0.02 26.23 -18.28
C VAL A 545 -0.66 24.93 -18.70
N LEU A 546 -1.98 24.82 -18.54
CA LEU A 546 -2.74 23.67 -19.02
C LEU A 546 -2.60 23.44 -20.53
N LYS A 547 -2.59 24.52 -21.32
CA LYS A 547 -2.44 24.41 -22.78
C LYS A 547 -1.03 24.02 -23.18
N MET A 548 -0.03 24.53 -22.46
CA MET A 548 1.36 24.10 -22.62
C MET A 548 1.53 22.61 -22.30
N SER A 549 0.92 22.13 -21.21
CA SER A 549 1.02 20.71 -20.81
C SER A 549 0.31 19.78 -21.79
N GLN A 550 -0.86 20.17 -22.30
CA GLN A 550 -1.59 19.41 -23.34
C GLN A 550 -0.76 19.25 -24.62
N LYS A 551 0.06 20.26 -24.98
CA LYS A 551 0.97 20.14 -26.13
C LYS A 551 2.10 19.15 -25.87
N MET A 552 2.57 19.03 -24.62
CA MET A 552 3.52 17.98 -24.24
C MET A 552 2.88 16.59 -24.27
N ASP A 553 1.60 16.47 -23.91
CA ASP A 553 0.87 15.20 -23.98
C ASP A 553 0.71 14.73 -25.42
N PHE A 554 0.50 15.64 -26.37
CA PHE A 554 0.48 15.32 -27.80
C PHE A 554 1.81 14.72 -28.30
N LEU A 555 2.94 15.18 -27.76
CA LEU A 555 4.26 14.63 -28.10
C LEU A 555 4.50 13.25 -27.45
N ASN A 556 3.80 12.95 -26.35
CA ASN A 556 3.91 11.73 -25.55
C ASN A 556 2.57 10.99 -25.41
N PRO A 557 1.92 10.58 -26.52
CA PRO A 557 0.59 10.01 -26.46
C PRO A 557 0.60 8.59 -25.88
N PRO A 558 -0.51 8.13 -25.29
CA PRO A 558 -0.68 6.76 -24.82
C PRO A 558 -0.71 5.75 -25.98
N GLY A 559 -0.73 4.45 -25.64
CA GLY A 559 -0.98 3.38 -26.60
C GLY A 559 0.27 2.87 -27.32
N TYR A 560 1.40 2.88 -26.62
CA TYR A 560 2.69 2.33 -27.07
C TYR A 560 3.29 1.42 -25.99
N TYR A 561 4.11 0.46 -26.40
CA TYR A 561 5.12 -0.13 -25.51
C TYR A 561 6.23 0.89 -25.34
N ASN A 562 6.73 1.06 -24.12
CA ASN A 562 7.67 2.14 -23.83
C ASN A 562 8.78 1.69 -22.91
N TYR A 563 9.98 2.20 -23.16
CA TYR A 563 11.05 2.22 -22.17
C TYR A 563 11.50 3.65 -21.94
N PHE A 564 11.70 3.98 -20.67
CA PHE A 564 12.43 5.16 -20.26
C PHE A 564 13.80 4.72 -19.77
N GLY A 565 14.80 5.56 -19.98
CA GLY A 565 16.12 5.43 -19.37
C GLY A 565 16.66 6.81 -19.05
N THR A 566 17.60 6.90 -18.11
CA THR A 566 18.16 8.19 -17.72
C THR A 566 19.65 8.10 -17.43
N HIS A 567 20.37 9.16 -17.74
CA HIS A 567 21.80 9.30 -17.49
C HIS A 567 22.10 10.73 -17.07
N THR A 568 22.88 10.92 -16.01
CA THR A 568 23.21 12.27 -15.51
C THR A 568 24.69 12.56 -15.75
N VAL A 569 24.96 13.78 -16.24
CA VAL A 569 26.32 14.28 -16.47
C VAL A 569 26.48 15.70 -15.95
N LYS A 570 27.71 16.10 -15.64
CA LYS A 570 28.08 17.51 -15.58
C LYS A 570 27.77 18.16 -16.94
N SER A 571 27.22 19.37 -16.91
CA SER A 571 26.84 20.06 -18.14
C SER A 571 28.10 20.45 -18.92
N ASP A 572 28.27 19.90 -20.12
CA ASP A 572 29.39 20.17 -21.03
C ASP A 572 28.93 19.87 -22.46
N ASP A 573 29.19 20.78 -23.40
CA ASP A 573 28.71 20.67 -24.78
C ASP A 573 29.38 19.51 -25.54
N LYS A 574 30.65 19.20 -25.25
CA LYS A 574 31.36 18.07 -25.86
C LYS A 574 30.81 16.73 -25.35
N ALA A 575 30.51 16.63 -24.06
CA ALA A 575 29.86 15.46 -23.47
C ALA A 575 28.48 15.25 -24.09
N HIS A 576 27.69 16.32 -24.23
CA HIS A 576 26.38 16.23 -24.90
C HIS A 576 26.50 15.76 -26.35
N MET A 577 27.49 16.27 -27.10
CA MET A 577 27.79 15.87 -28.47
C MET A 577 28.20 14.39 -28.60
N LEU A 578 29.00 13.87 -27.66
CA LEU A 578 29.40 12.46 -27.66
C LEU A 578 28.23 11.53 -27.32
N ILE A 579 27.40 11.90 -26.34
CA ILE A 579 26.14 11.20 -26.05
C ILE A 579 25.24 11.18 -27.29
N ALA A 580 25.09 12.33 -27.96
CA ALA A 580 24.30 12.42 -29.19
C ALA A 580 24.85 11.52 -30.30
N LYS A 581 26.18 11.48 -30.47
CA LYS A 581 26.84 10.59 -31.44
C LYS A 581 26.54 9.11 -31.15
N ILE A 582 26.74 8.67 -29.90
CA ILE A 582 26.45 7.28 -29.48
C ILE A 582 24.98 6.94 -29.72
N PHE A 583 24.08 7.87 -29.38
CA PHE A 583 22.64 7.68 -29.60
C PHE A 583 22.31 7.44 -31.07
N LEU A 584 22.85 8.27 -31.98
CA LEU A 584 22.63 8.15 -33.41
C LEU A 584 23.16 6.80 -33.95
N GLU A 585 24.37 6.42 -33.56
CA GLU A 585 25.00 5.15 -33.97
C GLU A 585 24.18 3.93 -33.55
N GLU A 586 23.74 3.87 -32.29
CA GLU A 586 22.95 2.74 -31.79
C GLU A 586 21.51 2.74 -32.37
N ALA A 587 20.94 3.92 -32.63
CA ALA A 587 19.59 4.06 -33.14
C ALA A 587 19.43 3.51 -34.57
N GLU A 588 20.48 3.48 -35.39
CA GLU A 588 20.46 2.88 -36.74
C GLU A 588 19.92 1.45 -36.74
N ALA A 589 20.15 0.70 -35.66
CA ALA A 589 19.72 -0.68 -35.52
C ALA A 589 18.19 -0.86 -35.38
N VAL A 590 17.41 0.22 -35.23
CA VAL A 590 15.96 0.15 -35.00
C VAL A 590 15.12 1.14 -35.81
N VAL A 591 15.71 1.96 -36.68
CA VAL A 591 14.94 2.96 -37.47
C VAL A 591 13.91 2.34 -38.44
N ASP A 592 14.01 1.03 -38.69
CA ASP A 592 13.06 0.21 -39.43
C ASP A 592 11.78 -0.13 -38.64
N VAL A 593 11.78 0.05 -37.32
CA VAL A 593 10.62 -0.22 -36.46
C VAL A 593 9.43 0.65 -36.87
N ASN A 594 8.29 0.02 -37.12
CA ASN A 594 7.08 0.72 -37.54
C ASN A 594 6.52 1.60 -36.42
N ASP A 595 6.15 2.84 -36.75
CA ASP A 595 5.68 3.87 -35.83
C ASP A 595 6.60 4.09 -34.61
N LEU A 596 7.91 4.03 -34.84
CA LEU A 596 8.93 4.32 -33.83
C LEU A 596 8.89 5.79 -33.37
N LYS A 597 8.93 5.99 -32.06
CA LYS A 597 9.34 7.26 -31.45
C LYS A 597 10.56 7.01 -30.58
N LEU A 598 11.69 7.55 -31.01
CA LEU A 598 12.98 7.36 -30.36
C LEU A 598 13.66 8.71 -30.23
N TYR A 599 13.84 9.19 -29.01
CA TYR A 599 14.45 10.49 -28.76
C TYR A 599 15.11 10.56 -27.38
N ILE A 600 16.11 11.43 -27.27
CA ILE A 600 16.74 11.81 -26.01
C ILE A 600 16.44 13.27 -25.69
N VAL A 601 16.20 13.57 -24.41
CA VAL A 601 15.96 14.92 -23.91
C VAL A 601 17.06 15.28 -22.92
N TYR A 602 17.78 16.35 -23.22
CA TYR A 602 18.74 16.97 -22.32
C TYR A 602 18.01 17.99 -21.45
N ASN A 603 17.91 17.71 -20.16
CA ASN A 603 17.27 18.57 -19.17
C ASN A 603 18.35 19.26 -18.32
N PRO A 604 18.62 20.55 -18.54
CA PRO A 604 19.48 21.36 -17.69
C PRO A 604 19.05 21.31 -16.23
N LEU A 605 20.04 21.20 -15.35
CA LEU A 605 19.88 21.38 -13.91
C LEU A 605 20.93 22.39 -13.45
N THR A 606 20.52 23.66 -13.38
CA THR A 606 21.40 24.78 -13.01
C THR A 606 21.73 24.74 -11.52
N ILE A 607 22.84 25.38 -11.11
CA ILE A 607 23.17 25.53 -9.69
C ILE A 607 22.03 26.21 -8.92
N GLU A 608 21.40 27.24 -9.51
CA GLU A 608 20.24 27.91 -8.91
C GLU A 608 19.05 26.95 -8.73
N THR A 609 18.77 26.07 -9.70
CA THR A 609 17.72 25.06 -9.51
C THR A 609 18.06 24.13 -8.35
N ILE A 610 19.31 23.66 -8.26
CA ILE A 610 19.75 22.77 -7.17
C ILE A 610 19.64 23.47 -5.80
N GLN A 611 19.98 24.76 -5.73
CA GLN A 611 19.73 25.59 -4.55
C GLN A 611 18.25 25.59 -4.18
N LYS A 612 17.34 25.83 -5.14
CA LYS A 612 15.89 25.80 -4.89
C LYS A 612 15.40 24.43 -4.38
N MET A 613 15.99 23.33 -4.85
CA MET A 613 15.69 21.98 -4.36
C MET A 613 16.06 21.82 -2.87
N GLY A 614 17.09 22.52 -2.40
CA GLY A 614 17.54 22.50 -1.00
C GLY A 614 16.73 23.39 -0.04
N LEU A 615 16.10 24.47 -0.54
CA LEU A 615 15.54 25.55 0.30
C LEU A 615 14.48 25.10 1.32
N ARG A 616 13.67 24.09 1.01
CA ARG A 616 12.55 23.63 1.88
C ARG A 616 12.91 22.35 2.64
N GLY A 617 14.09 22.35 3.27
CA GLY A 617 14.59 21.22 4.06
C GLY A 617 15.12 20.05 3.22
N GLY A 618 15.42 20.27 1.94
CA GLY A 618 16.00 19.29 1.01
C GLY A 618 15.10 18.10 0.68
N ASN A 619 15.61 17.15 -0.11
CA ASN A 619 14.91 15.95 -0.56
C ASN A 619 15.89 14.75 -0.58
N CYS A 620 15.42 13.55 -0.88
CA CYS A 620 16.27 12.36 -0.80
C CYS A 620 17.11 12.09 -2.06
N LEU A 621 17.05 12.96 -3.06
CA LEU A 621 17.62 12.73 -4.40
C LEU A 621 19.17 12.75 -4.42
N GLY A 622 19.81 13.33 -3.40
CA GLY A 622 21.27 13.30 -3.28
C GLY A 622 22.02 14.21 -4.25
N ILE A 623 21.36 15.24 -4.77
CA ILE A 623 21.99 16.27 -5.60
C ILE A 623 22.23 17.51 -4.73
N ASN A 624 23.45 18.01 -4.75
CA ASN A 624 23.89 19.17 -3.98
C ASN A 624 24.51 20.23 -4.90
N GLU A 625 24.64 21.45 -4.39
CA GLU A 625 25.12 22.59 -5.20
C GLU A 625 26.51 22.37 -5.81
N HIS A 626 27.38 21.65 -5.11
CA HIS A 626 28.74 21.33 -5.56
C HIS A 626 28.78 20.28 -6.69
N ASP A 627 27.68 19.56 -6.92
CA ASP A 627 27.56 18.64 -8.05
C ASP A 627 27.27 19.40 -9.35
N GLY A 628 26.64 20.57 -9.25
CA GLY A 628 26.15 21.37 -10.36
C GLY A 628 27.22 22.19 -11.10
N PRO A 629 26.93 22.63 -12.34
CA PRO A 629 25.70 22.40 -13.08
C PRO A 629 25.64 21.01 -13.74
N LEU A 630 24.46 20.39 -13.73
CA LEU A 630 24.22 19.06 -14.29
C LEU A 630 23.31 19.11 -15.53
N THR A 631 23.26 18.01 -16.26
CA THR A 631 22.27 17.74 -17.30
C THR A 631 21.77 16.31 -17.16
N ILE A 632 20.46 16.17 -16.98
CA ILE A 632 19.77 14.87 -16.94
C ILE A 632 19.33 14.53 -18.36
N VAL A 633 19.93 13.49 -18.93
CA VAL A 633 19.63 12.96 -20.26
C VAL A 633 18.60 11.84 -20.14
N ASN A 634 17.37 12.09 -20.59
CA ASN A 634 16.31 11.09 -20.60
C ASN A 634 16.20 10.45 -21.98
N ILE A 635 16.26 9.13 -22.04
CA ILE A 635 16.05 8.31 -23.23
C ILE A 635 14.60 7.85 -23.24
N ASN A 636 13.91 8.08 -24.36
CA ASN A 636 12.50 7.73 -24.52
C ASN A 636 12.35 6.89 -25.78
N MET A 637 11.75 5.72 -25.60
CA MET A 637 11.51 4.74 -26.65
C MET A 637 10.03 4.36 -26.64
N HIS A 638 9.37 4.48 -27.78
CA HIS A 638 7.98 4.08 -27.97
C HIS A 638 7.84 3.29 -29.27
N TRP A 639 7.17 2.14 -29.22
CA TRP A 639 6.91 1.29 -30.38
C TRP A 639 5.57 0.55 -30.23
N ARG A 640 5.05 -0.02 -31.32
CA ARG A 640 3.72 -0.68 -31.31
C ARG A 640 3.77 -2.21 -31.32
N ASN A 641 4.74 -2.79 -32.01
CA ASN A 641 4.78 -4.24 -32.19
C ASN A 641 5.52 -4.91 -31.01
N PRO A 642 4.87 -5.78 -30.22
CA PRO A 642 5.53 -6.44 -29.09
C PRO A 642 6.76 -7.28 -29.52
N SER A 643 6.81 -7.76 -30.76
CA SER A 643 7.95 -8.52 -31.29
C SER A 643 9.27 -7.73 -31.34
N ASP A 644 9.22 -6.40 -31.35
CA ASP A 644 10.43 -5.55 -31.32
C ASP A 644 11.01 -5.36 -29.91
N THR A 645 10.29 -5.78 -28.87
CA THR A 645 10.67 -5.58 -27.46
C THR A 645 12.11 -6.03 -27.13
N PRO A 646 12.60 -7.19 -27.60
CA PRO A 646 13.98 -7.60 -27.35
C PRO A 646 15.02 -6.66 -27.98
N ARG A 647 14.77 -6.16 -29.20
CA ARG A 647 15.65 -5.20 -29.89
C ARG A 647 15.68 -3.87 -29.14
N MET A 648 14.51 -3.37 -28.73
CA MET A 648 14.38 -2.11 -27.98
C MET A 648 15.05 -2.20 -26.60
N ARG A 649 14.95 -3.35 -25.92
CA ARG A 649 15.65 -3.58 -24.64
C ARG A 649 17.17 -3.58 -24.84
N SER A 650 17.67 -4.29 -25.85
CA SER A 650 19.11 -4.31 -26.17
C SER A 650 19.65 -2.92 -26.49
N LEU A 651 18.91 -2.13 -27.27
CA LEU A 651 19.24 -0.73 -27.55
C LEU A 651 19.37 0.08 -26.26
N MET A 652 18.38 0.00 -25.35
CA MET A 652 18.43 0.73 -24.08
C MET A 652 19.68 0.37 -23.25
N LYS A 653 19.98 -0.94 -23.13
CA LYS A 653 21.14 -1.42 -22.37
C LYS A 653 22.45 -0.95 -23.00
N ASN A 654 22.58 -0.99 -24.32
CA ASN A 654 23.76 -0.51 -25.02
C ASN A 654 23.96 1.00 -24.82
N LEU A 655 22.90 1.79 -24.97
CA LEU A 655 22.94 3.24 -24.77
C LEU A 655 23.39 3.58 -23.35
N LEU A 656 22.73 3.03 -22.32
CA LEU A 656 23.07 3.30 -20.92
C LEU A 656 24.53 2.91 -20.61
N ARG A 657 24.97 1.73 -21.06
CA ARG A 657 26.35 1.27 -20.89
C ARG A 657 27.35 2.21 -21.57
N ARG A 658 27.14 2.52 -22.86
CA ARG A 658 28.09 3.36 -23.64
C ARG A 658 28.11 4.79 -23.12
N PHE A 659 26.96 5.37 -22.76
CA PHE A 659 26.91 6.69 -22.12
C PHE A 659 27.71 6.69 -20.82
N GLN A 660 27.54 5.68 -19.97
CA GLN A 660 28.26 5.60 -18.71
C GLN A 660 29.77 5.45 -18.90
N VAL A 661 30.23 4.53 -19.76
CA VAL A 661 31.66 4.35 -20.05
C VAL A 661 32.27 5.66 -20.57
N THR A 662 31.70 6.23 -21.63
CA THR A 662 32.24 7.45 -22.25
C THR A 662 32.23 8.63 -21.29
N THR A 663 31.18 8.83 -20.50
CA THR A 663 31.11 9.99 -19.59
C THR A 663 32.00 9.83 -18.36
N LYS A 664 32.31 8.59 -17.93
CA LYS A 664 33.34 8.34 -16.91
C LYS A 664 34.74 8.64 -17.43
N GLU A 665 35.07 8.21 -18.64
CA GLU A 665 36.36 8.53 -19.29
C GLU A 665 36.56 10.04 -19.48
N MET A 666 35.48 10.79 -19.66
CA MET A 666 35.48 12.25 -19.73
C MET A 666 35.48 12.96 -18.36
N GLU A 667 35.39 12.23 -17.24
CA GLU A 667 35.21 12.79 -15.90
C GLU A 667 33.93 13.66 -15.74
N MET A 668 32.92 13.39 -16.58
CA MET A 668 31.64 14.11 -16.61
C MET A 668 30.49 13.32 -16.00
N PHE A 669 30.68 12.03 -15.71
CA PHE A 669 29.66 11.17 -15.12
C PHE A 669 29.19 11.67 -13.74
N HIS A 670 27.88 11.67 -13.51
CA HIS A 670 27.27 11.87 -12.20
C HIS A 670 26.38 10.65 -11.85
N PRO A 671 26.45 10.09 -10.63
CA PRO A 671 25.78 8.84 -10.29
C PRO A 671 24.25 8.93 -10.20
N TYR A 672 23.70 10.15 -10.05
CA TYR A 672 22.26 10.37 -9.93
C TYR A 672 21.45 9.75 -11.08
N ILE A 673 20.40 9.02 -10.73
CA ILE A 673 19.45 8.40 -11.67
C ILE A 673 18.06 8.97 -11.36
N PHE A 674 17.46 9.65 -12.35
CA PHE A 674 16.12 10.22 -12.19
C PHE A 674 15.04 9.14 -12.23
N GLN A 675 14.53 8.76 -11.06
CA GLN A 675 13.58 7.66 -10.86
C GLN A 675 12.37 7.67 -11.81
N ASN A 676 11.79 8.85 -12.10
CA ASN A 676 10.60 8.96 -12.96
C ASN A 676 10.83 8.58 -14.43
N HIS A 677 12.09 8.56 -14.91
CA HIS A 677 12.46 8.10 -16.25
C HIS A 677 13.53 7.01 -16.22
N ALA A 678 13.78 6.40 -15.06
CA ALA A 678 14.76 5.33 -14.96
C ALA A 678 14.25 4.08 -15.69
N PHE A 679 15.16 3.38 -16.33
CA PHE A 679 14.90 2.06 -16.90
C PHE A 679 14.71 1.06 -15.76
N GLU A 680 13.84 0.07 -15.95
CA GLU A 680 13.47 -0.87 -14.89
C GLU A 680 14.67 -1.66 -14.31
N GLU A 681 15.76 -1.79 -15.06
CA GLU A 681 17.02 -2.43 -14.63
C GLU A 681 18.03 -1.46 -14.00
N GLN A 682 17.74 -0.15 -13.95
CA GLN A 682 18.63 0.83 -13.31
C GLN A 682 18.46 0.82 -11.79
N ASP A 683 19.59 0.75 -11.08
CA ASP A 683 19.64 0.88 -9.62
C ASP A 683 19.54 2.36 -9.20
N VAL A 684 18.31 2.85 -9.11
CA VAL A 684 18.00 4.26 -8.81
C VAL A 684 18.67 4.73 -7.51
N PHE A 685 18.55 3.95 -6.44
CA PHE A 685 18.84 4.44 -5.10
C PHE A 685 20.34 4.45 -4.77
N SER A 686 21.18 3.66 -5.46
CA SER A 686 22.63 3.85 -5.35
C SER A 686 23.09 5.18 -5.94
N GLY A 687 22.33 5.73 -6.89
CA GLY A 687 22.55 7.06 -7.45
C GLY A 687 22.24 8.23 -6.50
N TYR A 688 21.55 8.00 -5.37
CA TYR A 688 21.20 9.05 -4.40
C TYR A 688 22.31 9.32 -3.38
N GLY A 689 23.42 8.57 -3.44
CA GLY A 689 24.51 8.65 -2.48
C GLY A 689 24.30 7.75 -1.26
N LYS A 690 25.43 7.33 -0.66
CA LYS A 690 25.44 6.33 0.42
C LYS A 690 24.62 6.77 1.64
N ASP A 691 24.75 8.03 2.05
CA ASP A 691 24.09 8.54 3.25
C ASP A 691 22.57 8.63 3.09
N ASN A 692 22.09 9.11 1.94
CA ASN A 692 20.66 9.14 1.64
C ASN A 692 20.09 7.74 1.51
N LEU A 693 20.79 6.80 0.87
CA LEU A 693 20.36 5.41 0.80
C LEU A 693 20.25 4.76 2.18
N LEU A 694 21.23 4.99 3.07
CA LEU A 694 21.17 4.51 4.46
C LEU A 694 19.99 5.13 5.22
N LYS A 695 19.75 6.43 5.06
CA LYS A 695 18.62 7.12 5.67
C LYS A 695 17.28 6.59 5.16
N LEU A 696 17.15 6.38 3.85
CA LEU A 696 15.96 5.79 3.23
C LEU A 696 15.68 4.37 3.77
N ARG A 697 16.71 3.54 3.92
CA ARG A 697 16.60 2.21 4.53
C ARG A 697 16.16 2.27 5.99
N LYS A 698 16.72 3.20 6.78
CA LYS A 698 16.33 3.43 8.18
C LYS A 698 14.86 3.79 8.28
N VAL A 699 14.41 4.78 7.50
CA VAL A 699 13.00 5.22 7.48
C VAL A 699 12.07 4.08 7.06
N ARG A 700 12.45 3.32 6.01
CA ARG A 700 11.67 2.15 5.56
C ARG A 700 11.50 1.14 6.70
N LYS A 701 12.56 0.81 7.43
CA LYS A 701 12.47 -0.12 8.58
C LYS A 701 11.58 0.40 9.70
N GLN A 702 11.52 1.72 9.91
CA GLN A 702 10.66 2.32 10.94
C GLN A 702 9.17 2.25 10.56
N VAL A 703 8.81 2.57 9.31
CA VAL A 703 7.40 2.70 8.89
C VAL A 703 6.83 1.44 8.24
N ASP A 704 7.71 0.53 7.80
CA ASP A 704 7.38 -0.75 7.17
C ASP A 704 8.35 -1.87 7.63
N PRO A 705 8.31 -2.24 8.94
CA PRO A 705 9.22 -3.25 9.49
C PRO A 705 9.05 -4.64 8.86
N ASN A 706 7.83 -4.97 8.42
CA ASN A 706 7.51 -6.27 7.82
C ASN A 706 7.74 -6.32 6.30
N GLY A 707 8.06 -5.18 5.68
CA GLY A 707 8.31 -5.06 4.25
C GLY A 707 7.05 -5.22 3.40
N VAL A 708 5.89 -4.75 3.86
CA VAL A 708 4.62 -4.73 3.12
C VAL A 708 4.79 -4.11 1.73
N PHE A 709 5.40 -2.92 1.63
CA PHE A 709 5.59 -2.23 0.36
C PHE A 709 6.76 -2.79 -0.47
N GLN A 710 7.53 -3.73 0.10
CA GLN A 710 8.59 -4.45 -0.61
C GLN A 710 8.09 -5.79 -1.17
N LYS A 711 7.26 -6.51 -0.40
CA LYS A 711 6.77 -7.85 -0.71
C LYS A 711 5.43 -7.83 -1.45
N LEU A 712 4.49 -7.03 -0.94
CA LEU A 712 3.12 -6.98 -1.44
C LEU A 712 2.94 -5.95 -2.54
N GLN A 713 3.77 -4.90 -2.62
CA GLN A 713 3.77 -3.98 -3.77
C GLN A 713 5.06 -4.13 -4.60
N PRO A 714 5.27 -5.24 -5.33
CA PRO A 714 6.58 -5.55 -5.92
C PRO A 714 7.03 -4.60 -7.03
N GLY A 715 6.08 -3.89 -7.65
CA GLY A 715 6.37 -3.01 -8.79
C GLY A 715 7.00 -1.67 -8.42
N TYR A 716 7.61 -1.07 -9.45
CA TYR A 716 8.47 0.12 -9.37
C TYR A 716 9.79 -0.12 -8.63
N PHE A 717 10.56 0.93 -8.35
CA PHE A 717 11.92 0.79 -7.78
C PHE A 717 11.89 0.58 -6.26
N LYS A 718 12.65 -0.41 -5.79
CA LYS A 718 12.72 -0.79 -4.36
C LYS A 718 14.08 -0.49 -3.75
N ILE A 719 14.08 -0.03 -2.50
CA ILE A 719 15.29 0.38 -1.76
C ILE A 719 16.13 -0.85 -1.32
N GLY A 720 15.51 -2.04 -1.31
CA GLY A 720 16.13 -3.30 -0.91
C GLY A 720 16.41 -3.39 0.59
N GLU A 721 16.89 -4.55 1.03
CA GLU A 721 17.39 -4.79 2.39
C GLU A 721 18.87 -4.41 2.50
N VAL A 722 19.38 -4.19 3.72
CA VAL A 722 20.82 -4.17 3.96
C VAL A 722 21.32 -5.60 3.75
N LYS A 723 22.06 -5.87 2.67
CA LYS A 723 22.97 -6.99 2.70
C LYS A 723 24.03 -6.60 3.73
N GLU A 724 24.10 -7.29 4.87
CA GLU A 724 25.31 -7.23 5.70
C GLU A 724 26.50 -7.49 4.77
N ASP A 725 27.51 -6.62 4.84
CA ASP A 725 28.64 -6.59 3.92
C ASP A 725 29.33 -7.97 3.88
N ASN A 726 28.95 -8.80 2.92
CA ASN A 726 29.85 -9.81 2.40
C ASN A 726 30.77 -9.08 1.43
N GLU A 727 32.02 -8.85 1.85
CA GLU A 727 33.11 -8.17 1.13
C GLU A 727 33.48 -8.74 -0.26
N ASN A 728 32.65 -9.57 -0.90
CA ASN A 728 32.98 -10.26 -2.15
C ASN A 728 32.35 -9.72 -3.43
N TYR A 729 31.84 -8.49 -3.46
CA TYR A 729 31.50 -7.79 -4.71
C TYR A 729 32.50 -6.67 -5.03
N LYS A 730 33.78 -7.05 -5.14
CA LYS A 730 34.82 -6.27 -5.82
C LYS A 730 35.48 -7.11 -6.90
N SER A 731 34.77 -7.39 -7.98
CA SER A 731 35.34 -7.61 -9.32
C SER A 731 34.21 -7.99 -10.26
N GLU A 732 33.85 -7.04 -11.12
CA GLU A 732 33.18 -7.18 -12.43
C GLU A 732 32.22 -6.00 -12.63
N LEU A 733 32.82 -4.84 -12.93
CA LEU A 733 32.26 -3.77 -13.76
C LEU A 733 33.37 -2.83 -14.21
#